data_AF-A0A0C3MRV7-F1
#
_entry.id   AF-A0A0C3MRV7-F1
#
_cell.length_a   1.000
_cell.length_b   1.000
_cell.length_c   1.000
_cell.angle_alpha   90.00
_cell.angle_beta   90.00
_cell.angle_gamma   90.00
#
_symmetry.space_group_name_H-M   'P 1'
#
loop_
_entity.id
_entity.type
_entity.pdbx_description
1 polymer ?
#
loop_
_entity_poly.entity_id
_entity_poly.type
_entity_poly.pdbx_seq_one_letter_code
_entity_poly.pdbx_strand_id
1 'polypeptide(L)'
;MKPWILPACIALGLTACGGSEDSNTDAGNGGTVTPPLAQAPSVELGPDQQTWNHETLSLKASVTLFNPGDASYQWQQTKGPEVKLSGLSSDTLTLDASELLQDEEVVLSLKVTDGAGLSSEDSLTLKLKDKISAASQSGDASLIKDLEPQVIARGLTLIQDYRSAQKSFLNTIYQADRVSYDSGQHSQMIQMPLASKGFPLNQSFELVRGNQGRLFAAASDLQGQRNAAFGTDIIASMQSGNNLAFEPSMMRLLAWLTGEAQENLAATKQVRLFLISDWSKSRVTDWLTSHYPNWQVSRCDVASELASCLDEAELVIAGSIEAFDDAEVAARLAALKQTKTPLLYLHSHSWNSVPLTQIVLGTMGFAMQGPGGPGNYFSPDKADWSDYLAMQAANPALSQEALWLELLQSESPSFDLAKCSDTCDPVFSEEYRSALAHIRSSINRLDTEKMAIFDSAEYQLYKYLILLGDSYRSEIQYPMDVSSTAPMSYLKALFADSSVYNTRSINPVPVDLGNFSRTDFSHVTPVDKTVSLSSKAPFRAAGVYALPGQTFSVKRTDNSAVETKVFINTQRSGSTHEYASQGYNRPKYLQSPAISIKPGETLTLTSPYGGPVQIRFSANDQPVEFAFSKVGLHPFWRSDKDDQSFTQALAKGDYDWAELATEHFEVHSRLTKMRETMSHEPRWDTPQKMSQAISQYVHNYPHLLAGFQGPGIDSVDEITSFAASKGWQLDQLDMVKHMNADQPTCGSGCSGNPYDASWSFSPTGHGDIHELGHGLERGRLRFDGHEGHASTNPYSYYTKSRAYIETGKLPQCQGLSIQDEFEVLQASQRQADPFAYVQAANLTSWSSGMATMLQTMVAAQKQGALQNGWHLLARLHILLREFDRAQADEASWLAKRDQLGFGSFDLASAKAMSNNDFLMIAMSFSTGLDYRDFYQMWGLATSDAAKAQVASFAYPAVPKAIYVYAPGDYCFGLDLQSVTVDGEQAWPL
;
A
#
# COMPACT_ATOMS: atom_id res chain seq x y z
N MET A 1 -23.43 40.24 -8.58
CA MET A 1 -23.84 41.64 -8.77
C MET A 1 -24.71 41.75 -10.02
N LYS A 2 -25.67 42.69 -10.03
CA LYS A 2 -26.70 42.97 -11.06
C LYS A 2 -27.80 41.89 -11.28
N PRO A 3 -29.09 42.27 -11.23
CA PRO A 3 -30.25 41.40 -11.45
C PRO A 3 -30.93 41.65 -12.81
N TRP A 4 -31.84 40.76 -13.22
CA TRP A 4 -32.82 41.01 -14.30
C TRP A 4 -34.26 40.79 -13.79
N ILE A 5 -35.20 41.57 -14.34
CA ILE A 5 -36.59 41.75 -13.89
C ILE A 5 -37.48 41.81 -15.15
N LEU A 6 -38.75 41.38 -15.02
CA LEU A 6 -39.88 41.56 -15.96
C LEU A 6 -39.79 40.71 -17.26
N PRO A 7 -40.94 40.36 -17.92
CA PRO A 7 -42.06 41.24 -18.23
C PRO A 7 -43.46 40.82 -17.78
N ALA A 8 -44.36 41.82 -17.76
CA ALA A 8 -45.80 41.66 -17.75
C ALA A 8 -46.34 41.92 -19.16
N CYS A 9 -47.43 41.23 -19.54
CA CYS A 9 -48.19 41.53 -20.77
C CYS A 9 -49.66 41.78 -20.43
N ILE A 10 -50.19 42.88 -20.96
CA ILE A 10 -51.60 43.28 -20.90
C ILE A 10 -52.25 42.91 -22.24
N ALA A 11 -53.49 42.44 -22.22
CA ALA A 11 -54.36 42.36 -23.40
C ALA A 11 -55.77 42.88 -23.04
N LEU A 12 -56.34 43.72 -23.90
CA LEU A 12 -57.63 44.40 -23.68
C LEU A 12 -58.39 44.64 -25.01
N GLY A 13 -59.72 44.52 -24.99
CA GLY A 13 -60.66 44.93 -26.05
C GLY A 13 -61.12 43.81 -27.02
N LEU A 14 -62.25 43.87 -27.75
CA LEU A 14 -63.40 44.83 -27.90
C LEU A 14 -64.59 44.09 -28.59
N THR A 15 -65.87 44.53 -28.73
CA THR A 15 -66.89 45.33 -27.96
C THR A 15 -68.24 45.29 -28.74
N ALA A 16 -69.40 44.94 -28.15
CA ALA A 16 -70.76 45.31 -28.64
C ALA A 16 -71.93 44.70 -27.80
N CYS A 17 -73.19 45.19 -27.78
CA CYS A 17 -73.77 46.56 -27.84
C CYS A 17 -75.32 46.51 -27.60
N GLY A 18 -75.94 47.57 -27.03
CA GLY A 18 -77.41 47.74 -26.82
C GLY A 18 -77.94 47.16 -25.49
N GLY A 19 -78.87 47.76 -24.72
CA GLY A 19 -79.97 48.72 -24.99
C GLY A 19 -81.33 47.98 -25.00
N SER A 20 -82.46 48.42 -24.42
CA SER A 20 -82.89 49.63 -23.69
C SER A 20 -84.12 49.32 -22.78
N GLU A 21 -84.49 50.29 -21.94
CA GLU A 21 -85.55 50.37 -20.91
C GLU A 21 -86.97 49.77 -21.15
N ASP A 22 -87.56 49.32 -20.03
CA ASP A 22 -88.97 49.35 -19.58
C ASP A 22 -90.19 49.17 -20.52
N SER A 23 -91.03 48.17 -20.18
CA SER A 23 -92.45 48.44 -19.91
C SER A 23 -93.08 47.44 -18.93
N ASN A 24 -93.97 47.94 -18.08
CA ASN A 24 -94.61 47.29 -16.94
C ASN A 24 -95.74 46.33 -17.34
N THR A 25 -95.89 45.17 -16.68
CA THR A 25 -97.20 44.54 -16.40
C THR A 25 -97.11 43.54 -15.23
N ASP A 26 -98.18 43.46 -14.44
CA ASP A 26 -98.27 42.70 -13.18
C ASP A 26 -99.00 41.35 -13.36
N ALA A 27 -98.82 40.47 -12.36
CA ALA A 27 -99.49 39.18 -12.12
C ALA A 27 -99.23 38.01 -13.09
N GLY A 28 -98.45 37.00 -12.64
CA GLY A 28 -98.69 35.61 -13.06
C GLY A 28 -97.53 34.59 -13.03
N ASN A 29 -97.34 33.93 -11.88
CA ASN A 29 -97.04 32.49 -11.75
C ASN A 29 -95.67 31.91 -12.23
N GLY A 30 -95.14 30.95 -11.48
CA GLY A 30 -94.13 30.00 -11.98
C GLY A 30 -92.65 30.40 -11.87
N GLY A 31 -92.15 30.68 -10.66
CA GLY A 31 -90.71 30.88 -10.43
C GLY A 31 -89.90 29.60 -10.69
N THR A 32 -89.22 29.52 -11.84
CA THR A 32 -88.23 28.47 -12.12
C THR A 32 -87.02 28.63 -11.20
N VAL A 33 -86.86 27.70 -10.26
CA VAL A 33 -85.61 27.54 -9.50
C VAL A 33 -84.54 27.11 -10.50
N THR A 34 -83.63 28.02 -10.85
CA THR A 34 -82.41 27.66 -11.57
C THR A 34 -81.61 26.74 -10.64
N PRO A 35 -81.35 25.47 -11.00
CA PRO A 35 -80.55 24.59 -10.14
C PRO A 35 -79.14 25.18 -9.98
N PRO A 36 -78.47 24.95 -8.83
CA PRO A 36 -77.11 25.42 -8.63
C PRO A 36 -76.21 24.86 -9.74
N LEU A 37 -75.34 25.71 -10.30
CA LEU A 37 -74.39 25.30 -11.32
C LEU A 37 -73.39 24.34 -10.68
N ALA A 38 -73.32 23.10 -11.17
CA ALA A 38 -72.40 22.11 -10.63
C ALA A 38 -70.94 22.58 -10.82
N GLN A 39 -70.14 22.50 -9.76
CA GLN A 39 -68.75 22.96 -9.73
C GLN A 39 -67.80 21.76 -9.61
N ALA A 40 -66.78 21.68 -10.47
CA ALA A 40 -65.78 20.61 -10.43
C ALA A 40 -64.98 20.62 -9.12
N PRO A 41 -64.50 19.46 -8.62
CA PRO A 41 -63.72 19.38 -7.38
C PRO A 41 -62.45 20.23 -7.45
N SER A 42 -61.93 20.63 -6.29
CA SER A 42 -60.57 21.16 -6.18
C SER A 42 -59.64 20.03 -5.77
N VAL A 43 -58.48 19.94 -6.43
CA VAL A 43 -57.45 18.91 -6.22
C VAL A 43 -56.12 19.65 -6.11
N GLU A 44 -55.37 19.39 -5.04
CA GLU A 44 -54.01 19.87 -4.87
C GLU A 44 -53.11 18.73 -4.38
N LEU A 45 -52.01 18.48 -5.09
CA LEU A 45 -50.98 17.50 -4.76
C LEU A 45 -49.78 18.12 -4.01
N GLY A 46 -49.68 19.44 -4.00
CA GLY A 46 -48.57 20.19 -3.42
C GLY A 46 -47.43 20.44 -4.41
N PRO A 47 -46.32 21.06 -3.95
CA PRO A 47 -45.20 21.40 -4.81
C PRO A 47 -44.36 20.16 -5.20
N ASP A 48 -43.56 20.32 -6.25
CA ASP A 48 -42.49 19.38 -6.63
C ASP A 48 -41.60 19.01 -5.43
N GLN A 49 -41.19 17.75 -5.35
CA GLN A 49 -40.43 17.21 -4.22
C GLN A 49 -39.12 16.56 -4.67
N GLN A 50 -38.15 16.48 -3.76
CA GLN A 50 -36.94 15.67 -3.93
C GLN A 50 -36.82 14.71 -2.76
N THR A 51 -36.61 13.42 -3.03
CA THR A 51 -36.50 12.35 -2.02
C THR A 51 -35.55 11.25 -2.50
N TRP A 52 -35.25 10.26 -1.66
CA TRP A 52 -34.46 9.09 -2.03
C TRP A 52 -35.33 8.00 -2.69
N ASN A 53 -34.81 7.36 -3.73
CA ASN A 53 -35.45 6.24 -4.42
C ASN A 53 -35.62 4.99 -3.52
N HIS A 54 -34.72 4.77 -2.54
CA HIS A 54 -34.76 3.65 -1.62
C HIS A 54 -35.79 3.78 -0.48
N GLU A 55 -36.56 4.88 -0.41
CA GLU A 55 -37.57 5.13 0.62
C GLU A 55 -38.98 5.13 0.02
N THR A 56 -39.92 4.42 0.65
CA THR A 56 -41.33 4.41 0.21
C THR A 56 -41.98 5.78 0.47
N LEU A 57 -42.45 6.44 -0.58
CA LEU A 57 -43.10 7.74 -0.49
C LEU A 57 -44.62 7.58 -0.41
N SER A 58 -45.28 8.30 0.50
CA SER A 58 -46.73 8.42 0.56
C SER A 58 -47.17 9.83 0.22
N LEU A 59 -47.98 9.97 -0.82
CA LEU A 59 -48.53 11.23 -1.31
C LEU A 59 -50.04 11.25 -1.02
N LYS A 60 -50.49 12.26 -0.26
CA LYS A 60 -51.91 12.46 0.02
C LYS A 60 -52.42 13.73 -0.66
N ALA A 61 -53.42 13.57 -1.52
CA ALA A 61 -54.07 14.67 -2.21
C ALA A 61 -55.00 15.44 -1.26
N SER A 62 -55.01 16.77 -1.39
CA SER A 62 -56.00 17.64 -0.77
C SER A 62 -57.17 17.82 -1.74
N VAL A 63 -58.34 17.28 -1.39
CA VAL A 63 -59.53 17.29 -2.26
C VAL A 63 -60.68 18.00 -1.58
N THR A 64 -61.30 18.95 -2.29
CA THR A 64 -62.55 19.61 -1.88
C THR A 64 -63.66 19.30 -2.88
N LEU A 65 -64.76 18.74 -2.38
CA LEU A 65 -65.96 18.43 -3.18
C LEU A 65 -67.01 19.53 -2.99
N PHE A 66 -67.57 20.01 -4.10
CA PHE A 66 -68.63 21.03 -4.11
C PHE A 66 -70.02 20.45 -4.43
N ASN A 67 -70.08 19.21 -4.94
CA ASN A 67 -71.31 18.49 -5.25
C ASN A 67 -71.48 17.30 -4.28
N PRO A 68 -72.72 16.93 -3.89
CA PRO A 68 -72.97 15.80 -2.99
C PRO A 68 -72.70 14.45 -3.68
N GLY A 69 -71.94 13.58 -3.02
CA GLY A 69 -71.57 12.25 -3.49
C GLY A 69 -70.11 11.94 -3.15
N ASP A 70 -69.70 10.69 -3.31
CA ASP A 70 -68.30 10.28 -3.14
C ASP A 70 -67.45 10.66 -4.36
N ALA A 71 -66.16 10.87 -4.14
CA ALA A 71 -65.19 11.10 -5.20
C ALA A 71 -64.60 9.78 -5.73
N SER A 72 -64.33 9.74 -7.03
CA SER A 72 -63.48 8.73 -7.65
C SER A 72 -62.11 9.33 -7.99
N TYR A 73 -61.05 8.56 -7.74
CA TYR A 73 -59.66 8.97 -7.91
C TYR A 73 -59.02 8.15 -9.02
N GLN A 74 -58.19 8.79 -9.83
CA GLN A 74 -57.42 8.16 -10.89
C GLN A 74 -56.01 8.76 -10.94
N TRP A 75 -55.07 8.08 -10.28
CA TRP A 75 -53.66 8.39 -10.38
C TRP A 75 -53.05 7.82 -11.66
N GLN A 76 -52.13 8.56 -12.27
CA GLN A 76 -51.37 8.14 -13.44
C GLN A 76 -49.93 8.69 -13.38
N GLN A 77 -48.94 7.85 -13.66
CA GLN A 77 -47.60 8.32 -14.02
C GLN A 77 -47.60 8.81 -15.47
N THR A 78 -47.14 10.03 -15.70
CA THR A 78 -47.17 10.69 -17.02
C THR A 78 -45.78 10.86 -17.65
N LYS A 79 -44.70 10.78 -16.84
CA LYS A 79 -43.30 10.88 -17.27
C LYS A 79 -42.38 10.12 -16.31
N GLY A 80 -41.20 9.74 -16.79
CA GLY A 80 -40.14 9.08 -16.00
C GLY A 80 -40.09 7.57 -16.18
N PRO A 81 -39.11 6.89 -15.56
CA PRO A 81 -39.05 5.42 -15.51
C PRO A 81 -40.23 4.88 -14.68
N GLU A 82 -40.74 3.70 -15.05
CA GLU A 82 -41.85 3.05 -14.34
C GLU A 82 -41.49 2.78 -12.87
N VAL A 83 -42.37 3.18 -11.95
CA VAL A 83 -42.25 2.96 -10.50
C VAL A 83 -43.45 2.20 -9.96
N LYS A 84 -43.27 1.47 -8.85
CA LYS A 84 -44.35 0.68 -8.27
C LYS A 84 -45.31 1.59 -7.53
N LEU A 85 -46.54 1.70 -8.04
CA LEU A 85 -47.61 2.53 -7.49
C LEU A 85 -48.72 1.68 -6.89
N SER A 86 -49.19 2.06 -5.70
CA SER A 86 -50.37 1.47 -5.05
C SER A 86 -51.25 2.55 -4.43
N GLY A 87 -52.56 2.30 -4.32
CA GLY A 87 -53.54 3.34 -3.98
C GLY A 87 -54.02 4.18 -5.18
N LEU A 88 -53.89 3.67 -6.41
CA LEU A 88 -54.22 4.38 -7.66
C LEU A 88 -55.67 4.92 -7.75
N SER A 89 -56.58 4.43 -6.90
CA SER A 89 -57.98 4.88 -6.80
C SER A 89 -58.35 5.38 -5.40
N SER A 90 -57.37 5.97 -4.69
CA SER A 90 -57.52 6.54 -3.35
C SER A 90 -57.08 8.01 -3.30
N ASP A 91 -57.42 8.72 -2.22
CA ASP A 91 -56.87 10.04 -1.89
C ASP A 91 -55.36 10.00 -1.57
N THR A 92 -54.84 8.80 -1.33
CA THR A 92 -53.46 8.54 -0.91
C THR A 92 -52.80 7.53 -1.84
N LEU A 93 -51.73 7.95 -2.52
CA LEU A 93 -50.86 7.13 -3.36
C LEU A 93 -49.61 6.73 -2.56
N THR A 94 -49.15 5.50 -2.74
CA THR A 94 -47.87 5.02 -2.24
C THR A 94 -46.97 4.64 -3.42
N LEU A 95 -45.75 5.15 -3.44
CA LEU A 95 -44.73 4.95 -4.46
C LEU A 95 -43.52 4.22 -3.86
N ASP A 96 -43.10 3.15 -4.52
CA ASP A 96 -41.85 2.44 -4.30
C ASP A 96 -40.98 2.54 -5.57
N ALA A 97 -39.78 3.10 -5.39
CA ALA A 97 -38.79 3.32 -6.44
C ALA A 97 -37.44 2.64 -6.12
N SER A 98 -37.43 1.67 -5.20
CA SER A 98 -36.21 1.03 -4.70
C SER A 98 -35.39 0.29 -5.77
N GLU A 99 -35.99 -0.01 -6.92
CA GLU A 99 -35.38 -0.66 -8.09
C GLU A 99 -34.62 0.33 -9.01
N LEU A 100 -34.78 1.65 -8.83
CA LEU A 100 -34.02 2.64 -9.59
C LEU A 100 -32.53 2.62 -9.18
N LEU A 101 -31.63 2.69 -10.16
CA LEU A 101 -30.18 2.59 -9.93
C LEU A 101 -29.42 3.92 -10.07
N GLN A 102 -30.12 5.01 -10.37
CA GLN A 102 -29.57 6.34 -10.62
C GLN A 102 -30.59 7.43 -10.25
N ASP A 103 -30.14 8.68 -10.28
CA ASP A 103 -31.01 9.86 -10.11
C ASP A 103 -32.02 9.97 -11.28
N GLU A 104 -33.31 10.12 -10.96
CA GLU A 104 -34.41 10.09 -11.92
C GLU A 104 -35.50 11.14 -11.64
N GLU A 105 -36.32 11.44 -12.65
CA GLU A 105 -37.44 12.37 -12.55
C GLU A 105 -38.75 11.68 -12.98
N VAL A 106 -39.72 11.61 -12.06
CA VAL A 106 -41.05 11.02 -12.27
C VAL A 106 -42.11 12.11 -12.14
N VAL A 107 -43.07 12.15 -13.07
CA VAL A 107 -44.24 13.05 -12.96
C VAL A 107 -45.48 12.21 -12.73
N LEU A 108 -46.23 12.58 -11.70
CA LEU A 108 -47.48 11.95 -11.30
C LEU A 108 -48.63 12.94 -11.48
N SER A 109 -49.73 12.48 -12.05
CA SER A 109 -50.99 13.21 -12.14
C SER A 109 -52.08 12.49 -11.33
N LEU A 110 -52.94 13.26 -10.68
CA LEU A 110 -54.19 12.77 -10.10
C LEU A 110 -55.36 13.49 -10.74
N LYS A 111 -56.24 12.71 -11.37
CA LYS A 111 -57.57 13.15 -11.74
C LYS A 111 -58.58 12.71 -10.68
N VAL A 112 -59.40 13.65 -10.18
CA VAL A 112 -60.52 13.36 -9.28
C VAL A 112 -61.82 13.71 -9.98
N THR A 113 -62.80 12.82 -9.94
CA THR A 113 -64.15 13.03 -10.49
C THR A 113 -65.19 12.88 -9.41
N ASP A 114 -66.09 13.86 -9.28
CA ASP A 114 -67.13 13.88 -8.25
C ASP A 114 -68.41 13.12 -8.65
N GLY A 115 -69.39 13.05 -7.73
CA GLY A 115 -70.68 12.40 -7.96
C GLY A 115 -71.58 13.07 -9.02
N ALA A 116 -71.22 14.26 -9.51
CA ALA A 116 -71.89 14.92 -10.64
C ALA A 116 -71.20 14.63 -11.99
N GLY A 117 -70.08 13.89 -11.98
CA GLY A 117 -69.29 13.58 -13.17
C GLY A 117 -68.35 14.70 -13.59
N LEU A 118 -68.15 15.73 -12.76
CA LEU A 118 -67.18 16.79 -13.02
C LEU A 118 -65.81 16.40 -12.47
N SER A 119 -64.76 16.72 -13.22
CA SER A 119 -63.39 16.31 -12.88
C SER A 119 -62.40 17.46 -12.90
N SER A 120 -61.44 17.42 -11.98
CA SER A 120 -60.25 18.26 -11.98
C SER A 120 -59.00 17.39 -11.86
N GLU A 121 -57.86 17.94 -12.28
CA GLU A 121 -56.59 17.25 -12.37
C GLU A 121 -55.47 18.16 -11.89
N ASP A 122 -54.51 17.59 -11.16
CA ASP A 122 -53.29 18.26 -10.72
C ASP A 122 -52.10 17.30 -10.82
N SER A 123 -50.88 17.83 -10.94
CA SER A 123 -49.67 17.04 -11.21
C SER A 123 -48.44 17.56 -10.49
N LEU A 124 -47.58 16.66 -10.01
CA LEU A 124 -46.35 17.01 -9.30
C LEU A 124 -45.13 16.25 -9.86
N THR A 125 -43.95 16.88 -9.78
CA THR A 125 -42.67 16.28 -10.18
C THR A 125 -41.90 15.77 -8.96
N LEU A 126 -41.49 14.50 -9.01
CA LEU A 126 -40.62 13.86 -8.03
C LEU A 126 -39.20 13.72 -8.60
N LYS A 127 -38.23 14.30 -7.92
CA LYS A 127 -36.81 14.10 -8.17
C LYS A 127 -36.29 13.03 -7.21
N LEU A 128 -36.15 11.82 -7.73
CA LEU A 128 -35.72 10.65 -6.99
C LEU A 128 -34.19 10.57 -7.05
N LYS A 129 -33.54 10.62 -5.89
CA LYS A 129 -32.08 10.55 -5.74
C LYS A 129 -31.63 9.16 -5.34
N ASP A 130 -30.46 8.74 -5.82
CA ASP A 130 -29.87 7.43 -5.53
C ASP A 130 -28.76 7.54 -4.47
N LYS A 131 -28.94 6.90 -3.30
CA LYS A 131 -27.98 7.05 -2.19
C LYS A 131 -26.62 6.43 -2.53
N ILE A 132 -26.60 5.32 -3.25
CA ILE A 132 -25.36 4.62 -3.64
C ILE A 132 -24.54 5.44 -4.65
N SER A 133 -25.20 6.12 -5.59
CA SER A 133 -24.55 7.07 -6.50
C SER A 133 -24.02 8.29 -5.76
N ALA A 134 -24.81 8.86 -4.84
CA ALA A 134 -24.37 9.97 -3.99
C ALA A 134 -23.16 9.59 -3.11
N ALA A 135 -23.13 8.38 -2.55
CA ALA A 135 -21.98 7.84 -1.82
C ALA A 135 -20.73 7.69 -2.71
N SER A 136 -20.92 7.20 -3.95
CA SER A 136 -19.83 7.04 -4.94
C SER A 136 -19.27 8.36 -5.47
N GLN A 137 -19.99 9.47 -5.29
CA GLN A 137 -19.52 10.82 -5.63
C GLN A 137 -18.89 11.53 -4.42
N SER A 138 -19.48 11.38 -3.23
CA SER A 138 -19.02 12.07 -2.00
C SER A 138 -17.90 11.35 -1.26
N GLY A 139 -17.82 10.02 -1.38
CA GLY A 139 -17.03 9.19 -0.48
C GLY A 139 -17.65 9.03 0.91
N ASP A 140 -18.94 9.36 1.09
CA ASP A 140 -19.66 9.19 2.35
C ASP A 140 -20.36 7.82 2.42
N ALA A 141 -19.80 6.90 3.21
CA ALA A 141 -20.35 5.56 3.41
C ALA A 141 -21.62 5.55 4.28
N SER A 142 -21.92 6.62 5.03
CA SER A 142 -23.16 6.68 5.84
C SER A 142 -24.43 6.65 4.98
N LEU A 143 -24.31 7.03 3.71
CA LEU A 143 -25.38 6.97 2.72
C LEU A 143 -25.71 5.55 2.26
N ILE A 144 -24.78 4.58 2.38
CA ILE A 144 -25.00 3.18 1.97
C ILE A 144 -25.32 2.24 3.13
N LYS A 145 -25.51 2.78 4.34
CA LYS A 145 -25.92 1.99 5.49
C LYS A 145 -27.26 1.28 5.19
N ASP A 146 -27.32 0.00 5.52
CA ASP A 146 -28.46 -0.90 5.23
C ASP A 146 -28.69 -1.13 3.71
N LEU A 147 -27.73 -0.72 2.86
CA LEU A 147 -27.73 -0.89 1.39
C LEU A 147 -26.51 -1.67 0.87
N GLU A 148 -25.71 -2.25 1.76
CA GLU A 148 -24.52 -3.04 1.40
C GLU A 148 -24.83 -4.18 0.41
N PRO A 149 -25.91 -4.97 0.54
CA PRO A 149 -26.28 -5.99 -0.46
C PRO A 149 -26.50 -5.42 -1.87
N GLN A 150 -27.08 -4.23 -1.97
CA GLN A 150 -27.32 -3.52 -3.23
C GLN A 150 -26.01 -2.96 -3.81
N VAL A 151 -25.09 -2.46 -2.97
CA VAL A 151 -23.74 -2.05 -3.40
C VAL A 151 -22.95 -3.26 -3.93
N ILE A 152 -23.00 -4.40 -3.23
CA ILE A 152 -22.37 -5.65 -3.66
C ILE A 152 -22.95 -6.12 -4.99
N ALA A 153 -24.29 -6.13 -5.13
CA ALA A 153 -24.95 -6.49 -6.38
C ALA A 153 -24.52 -5.60 -7.55
N ARG A 154 -24.48 -4.27 -7.38
CA ARG A 154 -23.98 -3.34 -8.40
C ARG A 154 -22.50 -3.58 -8.74
N GLY A 155 -21.66 -3.93 -7.77
CA GLY A 155 -20.27 -4.32 -8.00
C GLY A 155 -20.13 -5.58 -8.84
N LEU A 156 -20.93 -6.62 -8.55
CA LEU A 156 -20.95 -7.87 -9.31
C LEU A 156 -21.49 -7.68 -10.72
N THR A 157 -22.58 -6.90 -10.89
CA THR A 157 -23.09 -6.51 -12.21
C THR A 157 -22.02 -5.78 -13.02
N LEU A 158 -21.31 -4.80 -12.43
CA LEU A 158 -20.25 -4.07 -13.11
C LEU A 158 -19.09 -4.98 -13.58
N ILE A 159 -18.74 -6.01 -12.79
CA ILE A 159 -17.77 -7.04 -13.19
C ILE A 159 -18.30 -7.90 -14.34
N GLN A 160 -19.57 -8.32 -14.27
CA GLN A 160 -20.23 -9.13 -15.31
C GLN A 160 -20.36 -8.35 -16.62
N ASP A 161 -20.70 -7.06 -16.56
CA ASP A 161 -20.82 -6.17 -17.70
C ASP A 161 -19.47 -5.93 -18.36
N TYR A 162 -18.40 -5.67 -17.60
CA TYR A 162 -17.04 -5.56 -18.14
C TYR A 162 -16.60 -6.85 -18.84
N ARG A 163 -16.80 -8.02 -18.21
CA ARG A 163 -16.51 -9.33 -18.80
C ARG A 163 -17.34 -9.59 -20.07
N SER A 164 -18.60 -9.17 -20.09
CA SER A 164 -19.52 -9.34 -21.22
C SER A 164 -19.19 -8.40 -22.38
N ALA A 165 -18.82 -7.14 -22.11
CA ALA A 165 -18.34 -6.19 -23.10
C ALA A 165 -17.03 -6.68 -23.74
N GLN A 166 -16.07 -7.14 -22.94
CA GLN A 166 -14.83 -7.76 -23.40
C GLN A 166 -15.07 -9.00 -24.27
N LYS A 167 -16.02 -9.86 -23.88
CA LYS A 167 -16.42 -11.05 -24.66
C LYS A 167 -17.09 -10.66 -25.97
N SER A 168 -17.99 -9.67 -25.95
CA SER A 168 -18.69 -9.16 -27.13
C SER A 168 -17.71 -8.56 -28.14
N PHE A 169 -16.78 -7.71 -27.67
CA PHE A 169 -15.69 -7.16 -28.46
C PHE A 169 -14.85 -8.27 -29.12
N LEU A 170 -14.35 -9.24 -28.34
CA LEU A 170 -13.55 -10.34 -28.90
C LEU A 170 -14.35 -11.21 -29.87
N ASN A 171 -15.65 -11.39 -29.66
CA ASN A 171 -16.52 -12.09 -30.61
C ASN A 171 -16.64 -11.35 -31.95
N THR A 172 -16.74 -10.01 -31.92
CA THR A 172 -16.70 -9.17 -33.14
C THR A 172 -15.35 -9.31 -33.86
N ILE A 173 -14.24 -9.33 -33.12
CA ILE A 173 -12.90 -9.36 -33.73
C ILE A 173 -12.47 -10.73 -34.22
N TYR A 174 -12.67 -11.81 -33.44
CA TYR A 174 -12.18 -13.15 -33.77
C TYR A 174 -13.23 -14.08 -34.37
N GLN A 175 -14.51 -13.97 -33.98
CA GLN A 175 -15.55 -14.96 -34.32
C GLN A 175 -15.11 -16.39 -33.95
N ALA A 176 -14.78 -17.24 -34.93
CA ALA A 176 -14.30 -18.61 -34.74
C ALA A 176 -12.78 -18.76 -35.00
N ASP A 177 -12.06 -17.66 -35.24
CA ASP A 177 -10.63 -17.67 -35.53
C ASP A 177 -9.79 -17.96 -34.27
N ARG A 178 -8.63 -18.59 -34.48
CA ARG A 178 -7.62 -18.79 -33.43
C ARG A 178 -7.02 -17.45 -33.00
N VAL A 179 -6.76 -17.28 -31.71
CA VAL A 179 -5.88 -16.19 -31.24
C VAL A 179 -4.43 -16.66 -31.38
N SER A 180 -3.82 -16.36 -32.52
CA SER A 180 -2.42 -16.67 -32.82
C SER A 180 -1.63 -15.37 -33.04
N TYR A 181 -0.56 -15.19 -32.25
CA TYR A 181 0.34 -14.04 -32.34
C TYR A 181 1.73 -14.41 -31.82
N ASP A 182 2.72 -14.47 -32.71
CA ASP A 182 4.13 -14.66 -32.40
C ASP A 182 4.95 -13.55 -33.08
N SER A 183 5.53 -12.67 -32.26
CA SER A 183 6.45 -11.60 -32.70
C SER A 183 7.86 -11.80 -32.14
N GLY A 184 8.13 -12.98 -31.56
CA GLY A 184 9.39 -13.29 -30.89
C GLY A 184 9.83 -12.26 -29.84
N GLN A 185 11.14 -12.24 -29.62
CA GLN A 185 11.81 -11.38 -28.63
C GLN A 185 11.80 -9.88 -28.99
N HIS A 186 11.51 -9.54 -30.25
CA HIS A 186 11.57 -8.18 -30.80
C HIS A 186 10.21 -7.46 -30.73
N SER A 187 9.54 -7.55 -29.58
CA SER A 187 8.21 -6.96 -29.35
C SER A 187 8.04 -6.43 -27.92
N GLN A 188 7.06 -5.56 -27.72
CA GLN A 188 6.78 -4.89 -26.45
C GLN A 188 5.33 -5.16 -25.99
N MET A 189 5.05 -4.98 -24.69
CA MET A 189 3.75 -5.28 -24.08
C MET A 189 2.91 -4.02 -23.93
N ILE A 190 1.61 -4.14 -24.20
CA ILE A 190 0.63 -3.08 -23.92
C ILE A 190 0.19 -3.18 -22.47
N GLN A 191 0.02 -2.03 -21.84
CA GLN A 191 -0.55 -1.85 -20.51
C GLN A 191 -1.84 -1.04 -20.63
N MET A 192 -2.82 -1.32 -19.77
CA MET A 192 -4.09 -0.60 -19.69
C MET A 192 -4.20 0.05 -18.30
N PRO A 193 -3.76 1.31 -18.09
CA PRO A 193 -3.76 1.95 -16.78
C PRO A 193 -5.16 2.06 -16.15
N LEU A 194 -6.17 2.33 -17.00
CA LEU A 194 -7.58 2.39 -16.62
C LEU A 194 -8.21 0.99 -16.61
N ALA A 195 -8.16 0.23 -17.71
CA ALA A 195 -8.76 -1.11 -17.78
C ALA A 195 -10.22 -1.11 -17.25
N SER A 196 -10.54 -2.04 -16.35
CA SER A 196 -11.80 -2.11 -15.61
C SER A 196 -12.14 -0.89 -14.75
N LYS A 197 -11.16 -0.06 -14.37
CA LYS A 197 -11.39 1.18 -13.60
C LYS A 197 -12.06 2.26 -14.46
N GLY A 198 -11.83 2.29 -15.77
CA GLY A 198 -12.48 3.24 -16.68
C GLY A 198 -13.94 2.87 -16.99
N PHE A 199 -14.32 1.61 -16.78
CA PHE A 199 -15.63 1.07 -17.14
C PHE A 199 -16.75 1.63 -16.23
N PRO A 200 -17.94 1.99 -16.78
CA PRO A 200 -18.38 1.81 -18.17
C PRO A 200 -18.05 2.96 -19.14
N LEU A 201 -17.55 4.10 -18.64
CA LEU A 201 -17.38 5.34 -19.43
C LEU A 201 -16.25 5.27 -20.47
N ASN A 202 -15.10 4.74 -20.05
CA ASN A 202 -13.92 4.53 -20.87
C ASN A 202 -13.66 3.02 -20.92
N GLN A 203 -14.03 2.39 -22.03
CA GLN A 203 -13.95 0.94 -22.15
C GLN A 203 -12.58 0.56 -22.69
N SER A 204 -11.91 -0.40 -22.05
CA SER A 204 -10.62 -0.94 -22.48
C SER A 204 -10.74 -2.45 -22.59
N PHE A 205 -10.20 -3.00 -23.67
CA PHE A 205 -10.33 -4.39 -24.05
C PHE A 205 -8.96 -5.00 -24.33
N GLU A 206 -8.74 -6.18 -23.78
CA GLU A 206 -7.66 -7.07 -24.16
C GLU A 206 -7.93 -7.60 -25.56
N LEU A 207 -6.95 -7.49 -26.46
CA LEU A 207 -7.09 -7.97 -27.84
C LEU A 207 -6.24 -9.22 -28.07
N VAL A 208 -4.96 -9.20 -27.66
CA VAL A 208 -4.07 -10.37 -27.72
C VAL A 208 -3.36 -10.53 -26.38
N ARG A 209 -3.65 -11.62 -25.67
CA ARG A 209 -2.90 -12.06 -24.47
C ARG A 209 -2.16 -13.36 -24.77
N GLY A 210 -0.88 -13.44 -24.43
CA GLY A 210 -0.06 -14.64 -24.58
C GLY A 210 -0.35 -15.71 -23.53
N ASN A 211 0.16 -16.92 -23.75
CA ASN A 211 -0.08 -18.08 -22.87
C ASN A 211 0.58 -17.95 -21.49
N GLN A 212 1.62 -17.11 -21.33
CA GLN A 212 2.18 -16.71 -20.02
C GLN A 212 1.50 -15.45 -19.45
N GLY A 213 0.41 -14.99 -20.07
CA GLY A 213 -0.41 -13.90 -19.59
C GLY A 213 0.05 -12.50 -20.00
N ARG A 214 1.01 -12.32 -20.90
CA ARG A 214 1.44 -10.98 -21.35
C ARG A 214 0.48 -10.38 -22.37
N LEU A 215 0.20 -9.09 -22.30
CA LEU A 215 -0.72 -8.41 -23.23
C LEU A 215 0.07 -7.79 -24.40
N PHE A 216 -0.11 -8.32 -25.60
CA PHE A 216 0.57 -7.88 -26.83
C PHE A 216 -0.24 -6.86 -27.62
N ALA A 217 -1.57 -6.86 -27.47
CA ALA A 217 -2.44 -5.89 -28.11
C ALA A 217 -3.66 -5.59 -27.24
N ALA A 218 -4.15 -4.36 -27.33
CA ALA A 218 -5.35 -3.88 -26.66
C ALA A 218 -6.17 -2.97 -27.58
N ALA A 219 -7.45 -2.80 -27.25
CA ALA A 219 -8.37 -1.85 -27.89
C ALA A 219 -9.11 -1.03 -26.83
N SER A 220 -9.63 0.15 -27.18
CA SER A 220 -10.36 1.02 -26.26
C SER A 220 -11.42 1.83 -26.98
N ASP A 221 -12.57 2.03 -26.33
CA ASP A 221 -13.57 3.01 -26.74
C ASP A 221 -13.58 4.11 -25.67
N LEU A 222 -12.94 5.24 -26.00
CA LEU A 222 -12.84 6.41 -25.14
C LEU A 222 -13.92 7.40 -25.54
N GLN A 223 -15.14 7.15 -25.04
CA GLN A 223 -16.34 7.99 -25.28
C GLN A 223 -16.63 8.21 -26.78
N GLY A 224 -16.42 7.18 -27.60
CA GLY A 224 -16.64 7.14 -29.05
C GLY A 224 -15.37 7.27 -29.88
N GLN A 225 -14.21 7.63 -29.32
CA GLN A 225 -12.94 7.46 -30.02
C GLN A 225 -12.47 6.01 -29.85
N ARG A 226 -12.50 5.24 -30.94
CA ARG A 226 -12.05 3.84 -30.95
C ARG A 226 -10.58 3.74 -31.29
N ASN A 227 -9.84 3.03 -30.46
CA ASN A 227 -8.40 2.89 -30.57
C ASN A 227 -7.99 1.42 -30.49
N ALA A 228 -6.89 1.06 -31.14
CA ALA A 228 -6.22 -0.23 -30.96
C ALA A 228 -4.71 -0.06 -31.03
N ALA A 229 -3.97 -0.80 -30.20
CA ALA A 229 -2.51 -0.72 -30.14
C ALA A 229 -1.90 -2.12 -30.15
N PHE A 230 -0.84 -2.29 -30.94
CA PHE A 230 -0.05 -3.51 -31.03
C PHE A 230 1.39 -3.28 -30.59
N GLY A 231 1.93 -4.25 -29.86
CA GLY A 231 3.34 -4.33 -29.45
C GLY A 231 4.35 -4.62 -30.57
N THR A 232 3.91 -4.58 -31.83
CA THR A 232 4.73 -4.67 -33.04
C THR A 232 4.03 -3.96 -34.21
N ASP A 233 4.71 -3.81 -35.34
CA ASP A 233 4.10 -3.48 -36.63
C ASP A 233 3.44 -4.74 -37.22
N ILE A 234 2.23 -5.05 -36.73
CA ILE A 234 1.49 -6.26 -37.09
C ILE A 234 1.14 -6.31 -38.59
N ILE A 235 0.93 -5.15 -39.24
CA ILE A 235 0.64 -5.11 -40.68
C ILE A 235 1.89 -5.47 -41.49
N ALA A 236 3.06 -4.91 -41.15
CA ALA A 236 4.32 -5.32 -41.77
C ALA A 236 4.68 -6.80 -41.50
N SER A 237 4.29 -7.32 -40.32
CA SER A 237 4.43 -8.73 -39.95
C SER A 237 3.63 -9.64 -40.90
N MET A 238 2.33 -9.36 -41.08
CA MET A 238 1.41 -10.09 -41.98
C MET A 238 1.86 -10.00 -43.45
N GLN A 239 2.20 -8.82 -43.94
CA GLN A 239 2.71 -8.65 -45.30
C GLN A 239 4.05 -9.38 -45.53
N SER A 240 4.78 -9.75 -44.47
CA SER A 240 6.00 -10.57 -44.53
C SER A 240 5.76 -12.07 -44.32
N GLY A 241 4.50 -12.51 -44.22
CA GLY A 241 4.11 -13.91 -44.03
C GLY A 241 4.05 -14.40 -42.58
N ASN A 242 4.30 -13.53 -41.60
CA ASN A 242 4.20 -13.86 -40.17
C ASN A 242 2.83 -13.42 -39.63
N ASN A 243 2.28 -14.11 -38.62
CA ASN A 243 0.98 -13.76 -38.03
C ASN A 243 -0.21 -13.69 -39.01
N LEU A 244 -0.11 -14.31 -40.21
CA LEU A 244 -1.17 -14.33 -41.24
C LEU A 244 -2.53 -14.83 -40.71
N ALA A 245 -2.54 -15.70 -39.70
CA ALA A 245 -3.77 -16.17 -39.05
C ALA A 245 -4.61 -15.04 -38.40
N PHE A 246 -3.98 -13.88 -38.11
CA PHE A 246 -4.67 -12.70 -37.58
C PHE A 246 -5.26 -11.80 -38.69
N GLU A 247 -4.96 -12.02 -39.97
CA GLU A 247 -5.38 -11.13 -41.06
C GLU A 247 -6.91 -10.92 -41.14
N PRO A 248 -7.76 -11.96 -41.05
CA PRO A 248 -9.22 -11.77 -41.04
C PRO A 248 -9.71 -11.02 -39.80
N SER A 249 -9.02 -11.18 -38.67
CA SER A 249 -9.30 -10.46 -37.43
C SER A 249 -8.87 -8.98 -37.51
N MET A 250 -7.78 -8.66 -38.20
CA MET A 250 -7.40 -7.28 -38.50
C MET A 250 -8.46 -6.57 -39.35
N MET A 251 -9.02 -7.23 -40.36
CA MET A 251 -10.10 -6.64 -41.18
C MET A 251 -11.34 -6.28 -40.34
N ARG A 252 -11.72 -7.14 -39.38
CA ARG A 252 -12.82 -6.88 -38.44
C ARG A 252 -12.46 -5.83 -37.38
N LEU A 253 -11.18 -5.72 -37.00
CA LEU A 253 -10.70 -4.64 -36.14
C LEU A 253 -10.76 -3.28 -36.83
N LEU A 254 -10.42 -3.19 -38.12
CA LEU A 254 -10.57 -1.96 -38.91
C LEU A 254 -12.05 -1.57 -39.05
N ALA A 255 -12.95 -2.54 -39.21
CA ALA A 255 -14.40 -2.32 -39.21
C ALA A 255 -14.89 -1.76 -37.86
N TRP A 256 -14.46 -2.39 -36.76
CA TRP A 256 -14.77 -1.91 -35.42
C TRP A 256 -14.21 -0.50 -35.16
N LEU A 257 -12.96 -0.22 -35.54
CA LEU A 257 -12.32 1.10 -35.37
C LEU A 257 -13.07 2.21 -36.10
N THR A 258 -13.46 1.99 -37.36
CA THR A 258 -14.20 2.98 -38.18
C THR A 258 -15.68 3.09 -37.83
N GLY A 259 -16.22 2.17 -37.02
CA GLY A 259 -17.63 2.16 -36.64
C GLY A 259 -18.56 1.51 -37.68
N GLU A 260 -18.00 0.77 -38.63
CA GLU A 260 -18.70 0.25 -39.80
C GLU A 260 -18.83 -1.29 -39.78
N ALA A 261 -19.76 -1.81 -40.58
CA ALA A 261 -19.81 -3.23 -40.90
C ALA A 261 -18.68 -3.58 -41.90
N GLN A 262 -18.15 -4.80 -41.86
CA GLN A 262 -16.97 -5.19 -42.64
C GLN A 262 -17.18 -5.03 -44.16
N GLU A 263 -18.40 -5.28 -44.64
CA GLU A 263 -18.84 -5.10 -46.03
C GLU A 263 -18.83 -3.63 -46.48
N ASN A 264 -18.98 -2.67 -45.57
CA ASN A 264 -18.99 -1.24 -45.89
C ASN A 264 -17.57 -0.68 -46.09
N LEU A 265 -16.54 -1.37 -45.59
CA LEU A 265 -15.13 -0.96 -45.79
C LEU A 265 -14.67 -0.96 -47.26
N ALA A 266 -15.46 -1.52 -48.18
CA ALA A 266 -15.23 -1.36 -49.61
C ALA A 266 -15.41 0.08 -50.12
N ALA A 267 -16.04 0.98 -49.33
CA ALA A 267 -16.17 2.39 -49.64
C ALA A 267 -14.81 3.14 -49.60
N THR A 268 -14.76 4.30 -50.23
CA THR A 268 -13.61 5.20 -50.14
C THR A 268 -13.42 5.69 -48.70
N LYS A 269 -12.19 5.60 -48.19
CA LYS A 269 -11.81 6.12 -46.86
C LYS A 269 -10.55 6.97 -46.92
N GLN A 270 -10.51 8.05 -46.14
CA GLN A 270 -9.30 8.85 -45.92
C GLN A 270 -8.48 8.28 -44.76
N VAL A 271 -7.40 7.57 -45.10
CA VAL A 271 -6.45 7.03 -44.10
C VAL A 271 -5.22 7.92 -44.03
N ARG A 272 -4.81 8.27 -42.81
CA ARG A 272 -3.62 9.08 -42.57
C ARG A 272 -2.59 8.30 -41.75
N LEU A 273 -1.36 8.23 -42.26
CA LEU A 273 -0.21 7.66 -41.57
C LEU A 273 0.51 8.77 -40.81
N PHE A 274 0.70 8.60 -39.51
CA PHE A 274 1.28 9.62 -38.62
C PHE A 274 2.39 9.01 -37.77
N LEU A 275 3.57 9.63 -37.69
CA LEU A 275 4.74 9.11 -36.95
C LEU A 275 5.19 7.68 -37.36
N ILE A 276 4.82 7.23 -38.56
CA ILE A 276 5.15 5.93 -39.16
C ILE A 276 6.47 6.03 -39.94
N SER A 277 7.32 5.00 -39.88
CA SER A 277 8.59 4.93 -40.63
C SER A 277 8.39 4.77 -42.14
N ASP A 278 9.37 5.12 -42.98
CA ASP A 278 9.25 4.91 -44.45
C ASP A 278 9.09 3.43 -44.83
N TRP A 279 9.74 2.53 -44.09
CA TRP A 279 9.63 1.09 -44.28
C TRP A 279 8.21 0.62 -43.96
N SER A 280 7.69 0.98 -42.79
CA SER A 280 6.31 0.69 -42.37
C SER A 280 5.28 1.32 -43.31
N LYS A 281 5.52 2.56 -43.77
CA LYS A 281 4.65 3.30 -44.71
C LYS A 281 4.38 2.48 -45.97
N SER A 282 5.43 1.96 -46.63
CA SER A 282 5.25 1.14 -47.83
C SER A 282 4.38 -0.07 -47.52
N ARG A 283 4.75 -0.84 -46.50
CA ARG A 283 4.09 -2.11 -46.15
C ARG A 283 2.62 -1.95 -45.76
N VAL A 284 2.32 -0.92 -44.96
CA VAL A 284 0.94 -0.56 -44.57
C VAL A 284 0.14 -0.11 -45.80
N THR A 285 0.72 0.71 -46.67
CA THR A 285 0.05 1.17 -47.90
C THR A 285 -0.24 0.02 -48.86
N ASP A 286 0.74 -0.85 -49.09
CA ASP A 286 0.63 -2.04 -49.95
C ASP A 286 -0.46 -2.99 -49.44
N TRP A 287 -0.44 -3.31 -48.14
CA TRP A 287 -1.42 -4.20 -47.51
C TRP A 287 -2.84 -3.61 -47.58
N LEU A 288 -2.99 -2.32 -47.22
CA LEU A 288 -4.29 -1.63 -47.31
C LEU A 288 -4.81 -1.57 -48.75
N THR A 289 -3.95 -1.30 -49.73
CA THR A 289 -4.35 -1.22 -51.14
C THR A 289 -4.73 -2.59 -51.70
N SER A 290 -4.09 -3.67 -51.22
CA SER A 290 -4.42 -5.05 -51.60
C SER A 290 -5.79 -5.52 -51.11
N HIS A 291 -6.25 -5.02 -49.95
CA HIS A 291 -7.53 -5.42 -49.36
C HIS A 291 -8.66 -4.39 -49.57
N TYR A 292 -8.32 -3.11 -49.64
CA TYR A 292 -9.22 -1.97 -49.74
C TYR A 292 -8.75 -0.97 -50.82
N PRO A 293 -8.83 -1.32 -52.12
CA PRO A 293 -8.24 -0.52 -53.21
C PRO A 293 -8.86 0.88 -53.40
N ASN A 294 -9.99 1.17 -52.75
CA ASN A 294 -10.64 2.49 -52.76
C ASN A 294 -10.13 3.42 -51.63
N TRP A 295 -9.31 2.93 -50.70
CA TRP A 295 -8.80 3.73 -49.58
C TRP A 295 -7.66 4.64 -50.02
N GLN A 296 -7.75 5.91 -49.62
CA GLN A 296 -6.75 6.93 -49.91
C GLN A 296 -5.80 7.04 -48.72
N VAL A 297 -4.66 6.36 -48.84
CA VAL A 297 -3.60 6.35 -47.83
C VAL A 297 -2.57 7.44 -48.13
N SER A 298 -2.43 8.41 -47.23
CA SER A 298 -1.39 9.44 -47.29
C SER A 298 -0.66 9.55 -45.95
N ARG A 299 0.56 10.10 -45.94
CA ARG A 299 1.34 10.34 -44.71
C ARG A 299 1.30 11.82 -44.37
N CYS A 300 1.09 12.15 -43.10
CA CYS A 300 1.21 13.50 -42.59
C CYS A 300 2.64 13.70 -42.06
N ASP A 301 3.56 14.09 -42.94
CA ASP A 301 4.98 14.33 -42.66
C ASP A 301 5.44 15.80 -42.86
N VAL A 302 4.58 16.66 -43.41
CA VAL A 302 4.84 18.09 -43.61
C VAL A 302 4.32 18.91 -42.41
N ALA A 303 5.22 19.51 -41.63
CA ALA A 303 4.87 20.22 -40.39
C ALA A 303 3.85 21.37 -40.57
N SER A 304 3.94 22.13 -41.67
CA SER A 304 3.00 23.24 -41.97
C SER A 304 1.61 22.79 -42.38
N GLU A 305 1.44 21.51 -42.75
CA GLU A 305 0.20 20.92 -43.26
C GLU A 305 -0.36 19.84 -42.31
N LEU A 306 0.33 19.56 -41.20
CA LEU A 306 0.06 18.45 -40.29
C LEU A 306 -1.37 18.50 -39.71
N ALA A 307 -1.85 19.70 -39.37
CA ALA A 307 -3.23 19.90 -38.92
C ALA A 307 -4.24 19.48 -40.00
N SER A 308 -4.23 20.18 -41.14
CA SER A 308 -5.14 19.93 -42.27
C SER A 308 -5.06 18.49 -42.81
N CYS A 309 -3.87 17.87 -42.79
CA CYS A 309 -3.69 16.49 -43.21
C CYS A 309 -4.41 15.50 -42.28
N LEU A 310 -4.38 15.73 -40.97
CA LEU A 310 -5.04 14.90 -39.95
C LEU A 310 -6.53 15.22 -39.80
N ASP A 311 -6.96 16.47 -40.04
CA ASP A 311 -8.37 16.88 -39.97
C ASP A 311 -9.24 16.17 -41.03
N GLU A 312 -8.64 15.70 -42.13
CA GLU A 312 -9.30 14.89 -43.16
C GLU A 312 -9.40 13.39 -42.82
N ALA A 313 -8.83 12.92 -41.70
CA ALA A 313 -8.69 11.49 -41.42
C ALA A 313 -10.00 10.84 -40.93
N GLU A 314 -10.41 9.77 -41.60
CA GLU A 314 -11.41 8.81 -41.09
C GLU A 314 -10.76 7.67 -40.30
N LEU A 315 -9.46 7.43 -40.48
CA LEU A 315 -8.63 6.55 -39.67
C LEU A 315 -7.19 7.05 -39.64
N VAL A 316 -6.59 7.13 -38.46
CA VAL A 316 -5.16 7.44 -38.30
C VAL A 316 -4.40 6.18 -37.88
N ILE A 317 -3.42 5.78 -38.68
CA ILE A 317 -2.46 4.73 -38.31
C ILE A 317 -1.20 5.41 -37.79
N ALA A 318 -0.96 5.25 -36.48
CA ALA A 318 0.07 5.95 -35.74
C ALA A 318 1.27 5.05 -35.44
N GLY A 319 2.46 5.63 -35.55
CA GLY A 319 3.69 5.07 -34.96
C GLY A 319 4.17 5.94 -33.81
N SER A 320 5.47 5.89 -33.52
CA SER A 320 6.14 6.81 -32.61
C SER A 320 7.56 7.11 -33.06
N ILE A 321 7.74 7.36 -34.37
CA ILE A 321 8.97 7.93 -34.92
C ILE A 321 9.00 9.43 -34.62
N GLU A 322 10.12 9.91 -34.07
CA GLU A 322 10.33 11.28 -33.58
C GLU A 322 10.55 12.27 -34.74
N ALA A 323 9.50 12.46 -35.55
CA ALA A 323 9.49 13.35 -36.73
C ALA A 323 9.03 14.79 -36.42
N PHE A 324 8.39 15.00 -35.27
CA PHE A 324 7.85 16.29 -34.81
C PHE A 324 8.13 16.46 -33.31
N ASP A 325 7.95 17.68 -32.80
CA ASP A 325 8.05 17.98 -31.37
C ASP A 325 6.91 17.34 -30.55
N ASP A 326 7.23 16.87 -29.35
CA ASP A 326 6.30 16.17 -28.45
C ASP A 326 5.04 17.00 -28.13
N ALA A 327 5.15 18.33 -27.98
CA ALA A 327 4.01 19.19 -27.67
C ALA A 327 3.08 19.39 -28.88
N GLU A 328 3.66 19.48 -30.09
CA GLU A 328 2.89 19.53 -31.34
C GLU A 328 2.18 18.19 -31.57
N VAL A 329 2.83 17.05 -31.33
CA VAL A 329 2.19 15.73 -31.41
C VAL A 329 1.04 15.62 -30.40
N ALA A 330 1.26 16.01 -29.14
CA ALA A 330 0.22 15.98 -28.11
C ALA A 330 -0.99 16.85 -28.50
N ALA A 331 -0.77 18.03 -29.10
CA ALA A 331 -1.83 18.90 -29.58
C ALA A 331 -2.65 18.25 -30.73
N ARG A 332 -2.00 17.57 -31.68
CA ARG A 332 -2.70 16.86 -32.78
C ARG A 332 -3.49 15.66 -32.26
N LEU A 333 -2.92 14.88 -31.35
CA LEU A 333 -3.60 13.76 -30.69
C LEU A 333 -4.83 14.21 -29.88
N ALA A 334 -4.75 15.36 -29.20
CA ALA A 334 -5.88 15.95 -28.50
C ALA A 334 -7.01 16.40 -29.47
N ALA A 335 -6.65 16.96 -30.63
CA ALA A 335 -7.62 17.31 -31.67
C ALA A 335 -8.35 16.07 -32.23
N LEU A 336 -7.60 15.01 -32.56
CA LEU A 336 -8.17 13.73 -33.01
C LEU A 336 -9.11 13.10 -31.97
N LYS A 337 -8.79 13.26 -30.67
CA LYS A 337 -9.67 12.83 -29.57
C LYS A 337 -10.96 13.66 -29.48
N GLN A 338 -10.90 14.96 -29.77
CA GLN A 338 -12.07 15.84 -29.82
C GLN A 338 -12.99 15.50 -31.00
N THR A 339 -12.43 15.18 -32.18
CA THR A 339 -13.20 14.73 -33.36
C THR A 339 -13.62 13.27 -33.29
N LYS A 340 -13.12 12.52 -32.29
CA LYS A 340 -13.29 11.07 -32.11
C LYS A 340 -12.73 10.22 -33.26
N THR A 341 -11.76 10.76 -34.00
CA THR A 341 -11.10 10.06 -35.10
C THR A 341 -10.35 8.83 -34.57
N PRO A 342 -10.60 7.62 -35.13
CA PRO A 342 -10.03 6.38 -34.59
C PRO A 342 -8.53 6.25 -34.86
N LEU A 343 -7.83 5.56 -33.94
CA LEU A 343 -6.38 5.40 -33.93
C LEU A 343 -5.96 3.93 -33.91
N LEU A 344 -5.07 3.53 -34.82
CA LEU A 344 -4.36 2.25 -34.79
C LEU A 344 -2.86 2.48 -34.55
N TYR A 345 -2.35 2.13 -33.38
CA TYR A 345 -0.92 2.22 -33.07
C TYR A 345 -0.16 0.95 -33.45
N LEU A 346 0.91 1.13 -34.22
CA LEU A 346 1.84 0.09 -34.66
C LEU A 346 3.22 0.36 -34.08
N HIS A 347 3.71 -0.54 -33.22
CA HIS A 347 4.97 -0.34 -32.52
C HIS A 347 6.19 -0.66 -33.40
N SER A 348 7.07 0.31 -33.61
CA SER A 348 8.24 0.18 -34.49
C SER A 348 9.60 0.09 -33.77
N HIS A 349 9.64 0.10 -32.42
CA HIS A 349 10.89 0.18 -31.64
C HIS A 349 11.37 -1.18 -31.07
N SER A 350 10.96 -2.28 -31.71
CA SER A 350 11.32 -3.66 -31.35
C SER A 350 10.84 -4.01 -29.93
N TRP A 351 11.76 -4.22 -28.98
CA TRP A 351 11.43 -4.49 -27.58
C TRP A 351 11.46 -3.22 -26.71
N ASN A 352 11.94 -2.10 -27.24
CA ASN A 352 12.19 -0.86 -26.51
C ASN A 352 11.04 0.14 -26.71
N SER A 353 11.11 1.32 -26.11
CA SER A 353 10.20 2.43 -26.42
C SER A 353 10.93 3.77 -26.38
N VAL A 354 10.28 4.83 -26.88
CA VAL A 354 10.76 6.22 -26.79
C VAL A 354 9.75 7.06 -25.99
N PRO A 355 10.11 8.25 -25.46
CA PRO A 355 9.17 9.11 -24.73
C PRO A 355 7.87 9.37 -25.50
N LEU A 356 7.98 9.66 -26.80
CA LEU A 356 6.87 9.86 -27.72
C LEU A 356 5.90 8.67 -27.79
N THR A 357 6.35 7.43 -27.56
CA THR A 357 5.48 6.24 -27.50
C THR A 357 4.44 6.35 -26.38
N GLN A 358 4.82 6.93 -25.24
CA GLN A 358 3.93 7.11 -24.10
C GLN A 358 2.90 8.22 -24.34
N ILE A 359 3.27 9.26 -25.10
CA ILE A 359 2.35 10.35 -25.51
C ILE A 359 1.25 9.80 -26.43
N VAL A 360 1.63 9.01 -27.44
CA VAL A 360 0.70 8.40 -28.40
C VAL A 360 -0.23 7.41 -27.68
N LEU A 361 0.33 6.43 -26.96
CA LEU A 361 -0.47 5.43 -26.25
C LEU A 361 -1.34 6.02 -25.14
N GLY A 362 -0.84 7.02 -24.41
CA GLY A 362 -1.59 7.68 -23.33
C GLY A 362 -2.87 8.35 -23.82
N THR A 363 -2.87 8.92 -25.03
CA THR A 363 -4.08 9.47 -25.66
C THR A 363 -5.15 8.39 -25.85
N MET A 364 -4.71 7.20 -26.25
CA MET A 364 -5.51 6.00 -26.54
C MET A 364 -5.90 5.19 -25.28
N GLY A 365 -5.49 5.64 -24.09
CA GLY A 365 -5.80 4.95 -22.82
C GLY A 365 -4.86 3.79 -22.48
N PHE A 366 -3.71 3.71 -23.15
CA PHE A 366 -2.70 2.66 -22.97
C PHE A 366 -1.37 3.21 -22.47
N ALA A 367 -0.48 2.30 -22.08
CA ALA A 367 0.94 2.57 -21.88
C ALA A 367 1.76 1.36 -22.34
N MET A 368 3.09 1.47 -22.30
CA MET A 368 3.99 0.32 -22.37
C MET A 368 5.21 0.55 -21.47
N GLN A 369 6.12 -0.41 -21.35
CA GLN A 369 7.37 -0.18 -20.62
C GLN A 369 8.11 1.04 -21.18
N GLY A 370 8.66 1.88 -20.29
CA GLY A 370 9.43 3.07 -20.68
C GLY A 370 10.76 2.72 -21.38
N PRO A 371 11.49 3.74 -21.89
CA PRO A 371 12.76 3.54 -22.58
C PRO A 371 13.76 2.72 -21.74
N GLY A 372 14.38 1.72 -22.37
CA GLY A 372 15.22 0.72 -21.72
C GLY A 372 14.46 -0.52 -21.21
N GLY A 373 13.13 -0.57 -21.34
CA GLY A 373 12.33 -1.75 -21.01
C GLY A 373 12.70 -2.98 -21.84
N PRO A 374 12.74 -4.20 -21.26
CA PRO A 374 13.16 -5.41 -21.96
C PRO A 374 12.09 -6.03 -22.89
N GLY A 375 10.83 -5.60 -22.80
CA GLY A 375 9.72 -6.14 -23.59
C GLY A 375 9.62 -7.65 -23.52
N ASN A 376 9.55 -8.30 -24.69
CA ASN A 376 9.51 -9.75 -24.83
C ASN A 376 10.89 -10.43 -24.85
N TYR A 377 11.98 -9.71 -24.63
CA TYR A 377 13.33 -10.21 -24.94
C TYR A 377 13.79 -11.37 -24.05
N PHE A 378 13.82 -11.17 -22.72
CA PHE A 378 14.40 -12.15 -21.78
C PHE A 378 13.47 -13.29 -21.37
N SER A 379 12.17 -13.12 -21.52
CA SER A 379 11.15 -14.13 -21.18
C SER A 379 10.07 -14.02 -22.26
N PRO A 380 10.30 -14.63 -23.43
CA PRO A 380 9.39 -14.52 -24.55
C PRO A 380 8.07 -15.25 -24.25
N ASP A 381 6.97 -14.53 -24.34
CA ASP A 381 5.61 -15.06 -24.42
C ASP A 381 5.11 -14.97 -25.87
N LYS A 382 4.01 -15.66 -26.17
CA LYS A 382 3.26 -15.55 -27.41
C LYS A 382 1.82 -16.02 -27.21
N ALA A 383 0.92 -15.68 -28.12
CA ALA A 383 -0.44 -16.23 -28.10
C ALA A 383 -0.55 -17.40 -29.07
N ASP A 384 -0.92 -18.56 -28.54
CA ASP A 384 -1.45 -19.69 -29.30
C ASP A 384 -2.63 -20.30 -28.53
N TRP A 385 -3.83 -19.79 -28.82
CA TRP A 385 -5.09 -20.28 -28.26
C TRP A 385 -5.97 -20.89 -29.35
N SER A 386 -6.84 -21.83 -28.97
CA SER A 386 -7.84 -22.40 -29.89
C SER A 386 -8.79 -21.34 -30.46
N ASP A 387 -9.14 -20.36 -29.63
CA ASP A 387 -10.14 -19.34 -29.83
C ASP A 387 -10.01 -18.28 -28.72
N TYR A 388 -10.80 -17.21 -28.79
CA TYR A 388 -10.76 -16.13 -27.79
C TYR A 388 -11.38 -16.51 -26.44
N LEU A 389 -12.27 -17.51 -26.38
CA LEU A 389 -12.90 -17.96 -25.12
C LEU A 389 -11.88 -18.71 -24.26
N ALA A 390 -11.02 -19.54 -24.88
CA ALA A 390 -9.90 -20.18 -24.21
C ALA A 390 -8.90 -19.15 -23.65
N MET A 391 -8.59 -18.08 -24.40
CA MET A 391 -7.77 -16.96 -23.92
C MET A 391 -8.39 -16.27 -22.70
N GLN A 392 -9.70 -15.98 -22.72
CA GLN A 392 -10.41 -15.37 -21.59
C GLN A 392 -10.48 -16.30 -20.36
N ALA A 393 -10.73 -17.59 -20.56
CA ALA A 393 -10.87 -18.56 -19.48
C ALA A 393 -9.55 -18.79 -18.71
N ALA A 394 -8.39 -18.62 -19.36
CA ALA A 394 -7.09 -18.75 -18.74
C ALA A 394 -6.73 -17.59 -17.78
N ASN A 395 -7.34 -16.42 -17.95
CA ASN A 395 -7.14 -15.28 -17.04
C ASN A 395 -8.41 -14.40 -16.96
N PRO A 396 -9.45 -14.81 -16.23
CA PRO A 396 -10.69 -14.05 -16.15
C PRO A 396 -10.48 -12.77 -15.34
N ALA A 397 -10.71 -11.61 -15.96
CA ALA A 397 -10.54 -10.32 -15.33
C ALA A 397 -11.40 -10.16 -14.06
N LEU A 398 -10.89 -9.43 -13.07
CA LEU A 398 -11.58 -9.11 -11.80
C LEU A 398 -11.99 -10.34 -10.97
N SER A 399 -11.27 -11.46 -11.10
CA SER A 399 -11.57 -12.69 -10.34
C SER A 399 -11.41 -12.49 -8.83
N GLN A 400 -10.43 -11.68 -8.41
CA GLN A 400 -10.13 -11.41 -7.01
C GLN A 400 -11.20 -10.53 -6.36
N GLU A 401 -11.63 -9.47 -7.04
CA GLU A 401 -12.75 -8.63 -6.62
C GLU A 401 -14.08 -9.40 -6.60
N ALA A 402 -14.35 -10.21 -7.62
CA ALA A 402 -15.56 -11.04 -7.70
C ALA A 402 -15.64 -12.02 -6.52
N LEU A 403 -14.57 -12.76 -6.22
CA LEU A 403 -14.52 -13.76 -5.15
C LEU A 403 -14.93 -13.18 -3.79
N TRP A 404 -14.47 -11.97 -3.46
CA TRP A 404 -14.84 -11.30 -2.21
C TRP A 404 -16.27 -10.75 -2.23
N LEU A 405 -16.73 -10.20 -3.35
CA LEU A 405 -18.11 -9.73 -3.47
C LEU A 405 -19.12 -10.89 -3.45
N GLU A 406 -18.80 -12.05 -4.03
CA GLU A 406 -19.62 -13.27 -4.01
C GLU A 406 -19.71 -13.87 -2.59
N LEU A 407 -18.61 -13.86 -1.83
CA LEU A 407 -18.61 -14.23 -0.40
C LEU A 407 -19.46 -13.26 0.44
N LEU A 408 -19.33 -11.95 0.21
CA LEU A 408 -20.13 -10.94 0.91
C LEU A 408 -21.61 -10.98 0.51
N GLN A 409 -21.95 -11.37 -0.72
CA GLN A 409 -23.34 -11.53 -1.18
C GLN A 409 -24.01 -12.79 -0.62
N SER A 410 -23.28 -13.90 -0.56
CA SER A 410 -23.82 -15.19 -0.11
C SER A 410 -23.83 -15.36 1.41
N GLU A 411 -23.03 -14.57 2.13
CA GLU A 411 -22.77 -14.67 3.57
C GLU A 411 -22.42 -16.10 4.06
N SER A 412 -21.93 -16.93 3.15
CA SER A 412 -21.79 -18.38 3.32
C SER A 412 -20.38 -18.83 2.91
N PRO A 413 -19.38 -18.74 3.81
CA PRO A 413 -18.01 -19.12 3.49
C PRO A 413 -17.92 -20.63 3.15
N SER A 414 -17.22 -20.95 2.06
CA SER A 414 -16.96 -22.34 1.61
C SER A 414 -15.85 -23.05 2.39
N PHE A 415 -15.37 -22.44 3.48
CA PHE A 415 -14.19 -22.82 4.24
C PHE A 415 -14.43 -22.66 5.75
N ASP A 416 -13.66 -23.40 6.56
CA ASP A 416 -13.77 -23.34 8.01
C ASP A 416 -12.75 -22.35 8.60
N LEU A 417 -13.21 -21.12 8.85
CA LEU A 417 -12.39 -20.04 9.41
C LEU A 417 -11.81 -20.38 10.80
N ALA A 418 -12.49 -21.21 11.61
CA ALA A 418 -12.05 -21.51 12.98
C ALA A 418 -10.71 -22.26 13.03
N LYS A 419 -10.36 -23.00 11.96
CA LYS A 419 -9.05 -23.64 11.78
C LYS A 419 -7.88 -22.66 11.80
N CYS A 420 -8.12 -21.36 11.54
CA CYS A 420 -7.06 -20.36 11.51
C CYS A 420 -6.43 -20.08 12.88
N SER A 421 -7.03 -20.58 13.97
CA SER A 421 -6.42 -20.62 15.31
C SER A 421 -5.11 -21.43 15.39
N ASP A 422 -4.80 -22.24 14.38
CA ASP A 422 -3.56 -23.02 14.27
C ASP A 422 -3.02 -23.03 12.83
N THR A 423 -3.63 -23.82 11.93
CA THR A 423 -3.11 -24.06 10.56
C THR A 423 -3.82 -23.28 9.46
N CYS A 424 -5.08 -22.88 9.69
CA CYS A 424 -5.95 -22.17 8.75
C CYS A 424 -6.42 -23.01 7.55
N ASP A 425 -7.65 -22.78 7.08
CA ASP A 425 -8.21 -23.55 5.97
C ASP A 425 -7.50 -23.20 4.64
N PRO A 426 -7.05 -24.18 3.83
CA PRO A 426 -6.32 -23.91 2.58
C PRO A 426 -7.07 -23.01 1.60
N VAL A 427 -8.40 -23.17 1.46
CA VAL A 427 -9.19 -22.34 0.54
C VAL A 427 -9.14 -20.87 0.97
N PHE A 428 -9.26 -20.62 2.27
CA PHE A 428 -9.13 -19.25 2.78
C PHE A 428 -7.68 -18.74 2.68
N SER A 429 -6.70 -19.58 3.00
CA SER A 429 -5.31 -19.15 3.15
C SER A 429 -4.58 -18.93 1.81
N GLU A 430 -4.92 -19.71 0.78
CA GLU A 430 -4.31 -19.66 -0.54
C GLU A 430 -5.13 -18.77 -1.52
N GLU A 431 -6.45 -18.87 -1.51
CA GLU A 431 -7.32 -18.12 -2.45
C GLU A 431 -7.78 -16.78 -1.87
N TYR A 432 -8.58 -16.80 -0.79
CA TYR A 432 -9.23 -15.58 -0.27
C TYR A 432 -8.24 -14.56 0.29
N ARG A 433 -7.22 -14.98 1.06
CA ARG A 433 -6.16 -14.07 1.54
C ARG A 433 -5.34 -13.47 0.40
N SER A 434 -5.08 -14.24 -0.67
CA SER A 434 -4.40 -13.76 -1.87
C SER A 434 -5.24 -12.74 -2.63
N ALA A 435 -6.53 -13.03 -2.83
CA ALA A 435 -7.49 -12.11 -3.44
C ALA A 435 -7.65 -10.81 -2.61
N LEU A 436 -7.66 -10.92 -1.27
CA LEU A 436 -7.76 -9.76 -0.39
C LEU A 436 -6.49 -8.88 -0.43
N ALA A 437 -5.32 -9.52 -0.47
CA ALA A 437 -4.04 -8.84 -0.68
C ALA A 437 -3.98 -8.14 -2.05
N HIS A 438 -4.59 -8.71 -3.09
CA HIS A 438 -4.74 -8.06 -4.39
C HIS A 438 -5.59 -6.79 -4.30
N ILE A 439 -6.79 -6.87 -3.72
CA ILE A 439 -7.69 -5.72 -3.52
C ILE A 439 -6.97 -4.61 -2.76
N ARG A 440 -6.33 -4.94 -1.64
CA ARG A 440 -5.53 -4.01 -0.83
C ARG A 440 -4.38 -3.38 -1.61
N SER A 441 -3.67 -4.16 -2.42
CA SER A 441 -2.58 -3.67 -3.26
C SER A 441 -3.08 -2.69 -4.32
N SER A 442 -4.21 -3.01 -4.97
CA SER A 442 -4.85 -2.13 -5.94
C SER A 442 -5.35 -0.83 -5.32
N ILE A 443 -5.89 -0.85 -4.10
CA ILE A 443 -6.32 0.36 -3.38
C ILE A 443 -5.11 1.19 -2.88
N ASN A 444 -4.11 0.57 -2.27
CA ASN A 444 -2.87 1.25 -1.84
C ASN A 444 -2.17 1.95 -3.01
N ARG A 445 -2.23 1.36 -4.22
CA ARG A 445 -1.69 1.97 -5.43
C ARG A 445 -2.38 3.30 -5.75
N LEU A 446 -3.71 3.40 -5.60
CA LEU A 446 -4.46 4.66 -5.80
C LEU A 446 -3.97 5.76 -4.84
N ASP A 447 -3.70 5.41 -3.58
CA ASP A 447 -3.08 6.31 -2.60
C ASP A 447 -1.67 6.76 -3.06
N THR A 448 -0.80 5.83 -3.45
CA THR A 448 0.57 6.19 -3.87
C THR A 448 0.65 6.94 -5.20
N GLU A 449 -0.32 6.72 -6.10
CA GLU A 449 -0.50 7.45 -7.37
C GLU A 449 -1.22 8.79 -7.16
N LYS A 450 -1.74 9.06 -5.96
CA LYS A 450 -2.51 10.27 -5.58
C LYS A 450 -3.77 10.47 -6.42
N MET A 451 -4.37 9.39 -6.88
CA MET A 451 -5.64 9.46 -7.60
C MET A 451 -6.72 9.91 -6.62
N ALA A 452 -7.50 10.92 -6.98
CA ALA A 452 -8.66 11.39 -6.22
C ALA A 452 -9.93 10.75 -6.81
N ILE A 453 -10.18 9.48 -6.48
CA ILE A 453 -11.16 8.68 -7.24
C ILE A 453 -12.61 9.16 -7.06
N PHE A 454 -12.97 9.66 -5.87
CA PHE A 454 -14.33 10.15 -5.59
C PHE A 454 -14.65 11.42 -6.40
N ASP A 455 -13.65 12.25 -6.68
CA ASP A 455 -13.76 13.44 -7.55
C ASP A 455 -13.76 13.09 -9.06
N SER A 456 -13.57 11.81 -9.42
CA SER A 456 -13.62 11.29 -10.79
C SER A 456 -14.94 10.57 -11.10
N ALA A 457 -15.33 10.52 -12.37
CA ALA A 457 -16.45 9.70 -12.84
C ALA A 457 -16.06 8.22 -13.06
N GLU A 458 -14.76 7.90 -12.99
CA GLU A 458 -14.21 6.55 -13.13
C GLU A 458 -14.13 5.81 -11.77
N TYR A 459 -13.49 4.63 -11.76
CA TYR A 459 -13.16 3.80 -10.59
C TYR A 459 -14.37 3.22 -9.83
N GLN A 460 -15.54 3.14 -10.47
CA GLN A 460 -16.81 2.79 -9.81
C GLN A 460 -16.76 1.48 -8.99
N LEU A 461 -16.08 0.43 -9.48
CA LEU A 461 -15.89 -0.81 -8.71
C LEU A 461 -15.10 -0.59 -7.41
N TYR A 462 -13.98 0.14 -7.48
CA TYR A 462 -13.14 0.40 -6.31
C TYR A 462 -13.82 1.35 -5.32
N LYS A 463 -14.63 2.31 -5.81
CA LYS A 463 -15.50 3.12 -4.93
C LYS A 463 -16.44 2.24 -4.12
N TYR A 464 -17.13 1.27 -4.75
CA TYR A 464 -17.99 0.32 -4.03
C TYR A 464 -17.21 -0.52 -3.01
N LEU A 465 -16.05 -1.08 -3.38
CA LEU A 465 -15.21 -1.87 -2.47
C LEU A 465 -14.75 -1.06 -1.24
N ILE A 466 -14.38 0.21 -1.45
CA ILE A 466 -13.95 1.12 -0.38
C ILE A 466 -15.12 1.52 0.52
N LEU A 467 -16.27 1.89 -0.06
CA LEU A 467 -17.47 2.27 0.70
C LEU A 467 -18.01 1.11 1.54
N LEU A 468 -18.02 -0.12 1.01
CA LEU A 468 -18.36 -1.34 1.76
C LEU A 468 -17.40 -1.54 2.95
N GLY A 469 -16.10 -1.35 2.71
CA GLY A 469 -15.08 -1.40 3.74
C GLY A 469 -15.30 -0.39 4.85
N ASP A 470 -15.63 0.84 4.50
CA ASP A 470 -15.94 1.91 5.45
C ASP A 470 -17.24 1.67 6.23
N SER A 471 -18.29 1.14 5.58
CA SER A 471 -19.55 0.80 6.27
C SER A 471 -19.32 -0.29 7.31
N TYR A 472 -18.69 -1.41 6.91
CA TYR A 472 -18.37 -2.49 7.85
C TYR A 472 -17.46 -2.02 8.99
N ARG A 473 -16.52 -1.11 8.74
CA ARG A 473 -15.66 -0.51 9.78
C ARG A 473 -16.44 0.27 10.84
N SER A 474 -17.63 0.78 10.51
CA SER A 474 -18.52 1.44 11.46
C SER A 474 -19.23 0.47 12.42
N GLU A 475 -19.10 -0.84 12.22
CA GLU A 475 -19.74 -1.89 13.02
C GLU A 475 -18.75 -2.79 13.78
N ILE A 476 -17.45 -2.71 13.48
CA ILE A 476 -16.42 -3.55 14.12
C ILE A 476 -16.34 -3.24 15.62
N GLN A 477 -16.29 -4.29 16.43
CA GLN A 477 -15.98 -4.24 17.86
C GLN A 477 -14.89 -5.25 18.17
N TYR A 478 -13.93 -4.86 19.01
CA TYR A 478 -12.78 -5.68 19.39
C TYR A 478 -12.87 -6.13 20.87
N PRO A 479 -12.24 -7.26 21.24
CA PRO A 479 -11.52 -8.21 20.37
C PRO A 479 -12.45 -9.13 19.56
N MET A 480 -11.91 -9.66 18.47
CA MET A 480 -12.51 -10.70 17.64
C MET A 480 -11.60 -11.96 17.68
N ASP A 481 -12.19 -13.13 17.42
CA ASP A 481 -11.52 -14.43 17.52
C ASP A 481 -12.20 -15.42 16.56
N VAL A 482 -11.41 -16.11 15.75
CA VAL A 482 -11.92 -17.02 14.69
C VAL A 482 -12.75 -18.20 15.21
N SER A 483 -12.66 -18.53 16.50
CA SER A 483 -13.39 -19.64 17.12
C SER A 483 -14.72 -19.23 17.77
N SER A 484 -14.90 -17.94 18.09
CA SER A 484 -16.07 -17.45 18.85
C SER A 484 -16.82 -16.28 18.19
N THR A 485 -16.18 -15.53 17.31
CA THR A 485 -16.82 -14.48 16.52
C THR A 485 -17.54 -15.10 15.32
N ALA A 486 -18.72 -14.58 14.96
CA ALA A 486 -19.44 -15.04 13.76
C ALA A 486 -18.55 -14.90 12.51
N PRO A 487 -18.38 -15.95 11.67
CA PRO A 487 -17.39 -15.94 10.59
C PRO A 487 -17.52 -14.75 9.64
N MET A 488 -18.74 -14.38 9.25
CA MET A 488 -18.96 -13.22 8.36
C MET A 488 -18.65 -11.87 9.02
N SER A 489 -18.83 -11.71 10.34
CA SER A 489 -18.39 -10.49 11.04
C SER A 489 -16.87 -10.36 11.01
N TYR A 490 -16.16 -11.46 11.26
CA TYR A 490 -14.70 -11.51 11.19
C TYR A 490 -14.18 -11.25 9.75
N LEU A 491 -14.82 -11.86 8.74
CA LEU A 491 -14.46 -11.67 7.33
C LEU A 491 -14.76 -10.24 6.83
N LYS A 492 -15.87 -9.63 7.26
CA LYS A 492 -16.18 -8.21 7.01
C LYS A 492 -15.14 -7.28 7.66
N ALA A 493 -14.64 -7.59 8.86
CA ALA A 493 -13.55 -6.84 9.48
C ALA A 493 -12.22 -6.94 8.70
N LEU A 494 -11.82 -8.15 8.28
CA LEU A 494 -10.63 -8.33 7.42
C LEU A 494 -10.76 -7.58 6.09
N PHE A 495 -11.96 -7.60 5.49
CA PHE A 495 -12.26 -6.87 4.27
C PHE A 495 -12.14 -5.35 4.48
N ALA A 496 -12.74 -4.83 5.56
CA ALA A 496 -12.65 -3.43 5.94
C ALA A 496 -11.19 -2.98 6.13
N ASP A 497 -10.39 -3.72 6.91
CA ASP A 497 -8.98 -3.38 7.12
C ASP A 497 -8.17 -3.34 5.82
N SER A 498 -8.53 -4.17 4.86
CA SER A 498 -7.85 -4.31 3.57
C SER A 498 -8.30 -3.30 2.51
N SER A 499 -9.34 -2.52 2.77
CA SER A 499 -9.96 -1.58 1.82
C SER A 499 -9.81 -0.10 2.22
N VAL A 500 -8.95 0.21 3.20
CA VAL A 500 -8.61 1.58 3.59
C VAL A 500 -7.96 2.36 2.45
N TYR A 501 -8.49 3.55 2.16
CA TYR A 501 -7.98 4.48 1.15
C TYR A 501 -7.97 5.89 1.75
N ASN A 502 -6.84 6.60 1.70
CA ASN A 502 -6.59 7.80 2.50
C ASN A 502 -6.65 9.11 1.69
N THR A 503 -6.46 9.06 0.37
CA THR A 503 -6.39 10.24 -0.53
C THR A 503 -7.80 10.72 -0.92
N ARG A 504 -8.58 11.13 0.08
CA ARG A 504 -10.00 11.51 -0.03
C ARG A 504 -10.41 12.52 1.04
N SER A 505 -11.57 13.15 0.85
CA SER A 505 -12.11 14.19 1.74
C SER A 505 -12.98 13.67 2.90
N ILE A 506 -13.60 12.49 2.77
CA ILE A 506 -14.45 11.88 3.80
C ILE A 506 -13.95 10.46 4.04
N ASN A 507 -13.62 10.12 5.28
CA ASN A 507 -13.25 8.76 5.68
C ASN A 507 -13.80 8.53 7.11
N PRO A 508 -14.88 7.76 7.29
CA PRO A 508 -15.57 7.67 8.58
C PRO A 508 -14.68 7.18 9.73
N VAL A 509 -14.89 7.75 10.92
CA VAL A 509 -14.25 7.26 12.15
C VAL A 509 -14.90 5.91 12.53
N PRO A 510 -14.11 4.86 12.83
CA PRO A 510 -14.63 3.61 13.38
C PRO A 510 -15.34 3.84 14.71
N VAL A 511 -16.27 2.96 15.08
CA VAL A 511 -16.82 2.96 16.44
C VAL A 511 -15.81 2.46 17.47
N ASP A 512 -14.92 1.55 17.07
CA ASP A 512 -13.88 0.96 17.91
C ASP A 512 -12.53 0.86 17.17
N LEU A 513 -11.44 1.13 17.89
CA LEU A 513 -10.06 0.94 17.46
C LEU A 513 -9.31 -0.06 18.36
N GLY A 514 -10.03 -0.69 19.28
CA GLY A 514 -9.55 -1.70 20.20
C GLY A 514 -8.43 -1.16 21.08
N ASN A 515 -7.36 -1.94 21.24
CA ASN A 515 -6.23 -1.53 22.08
C ASN A 515 -5.25 -0.54 21.40
N PHE A 516 -5.52 -0.07 20.17
CA PHE A 516 -4.65 0.86 19.42
C PHE A 516 -4.87 2.35 19.75
N SER A 517 -6.10 2.83 19.91
CA SER A 517 -6.40 4.26 20.14
C SER A 517 -7.84 4.45 20.62
N ARG A 518 -8.16 5.60 21.21
CA ARG A 518 -9.54 6.10 21.27
C ARG A 518 -10.01 6.53 19.87
N THR A 519 -11.32 6.60 19.68
CA THR A 519 -11.97 7.13 18.47
C THR A 519 -12.37 8.61 18.62
N ASP A 520 -12.79 9.03 19.81
CA ASP A 520 -13.18 10.42 20.10
C ASP A 520 -11.98 11.36 20.38
N PHE A 521 -11.78 12.31 19.47
CA PHE A 521 -10.86 13.44 19.60
C PHE A 521 -11.58 14.80 19.49
N SER A 522 -12.90 14.87 19.66
CA SER A 522 -13.70 16.10 19.53
C SER A 522 -13.27 17.25 20.45
N HIS A 523 -12.61 16.93 21.57
CA HIS A 523 -12.02 17.88 22.50
C HIS A 523 -10.69 18.49 22.01
N VAL A 524 -10.06 17.93 20.98
CA VAL A 524 -8.84 18.45 20.37
C VAL A 524 -9.21 19.45 19.27
N THR A 525 -8.73 20.69 19.40
CA THR A 525 -8.82 21.69 18.33
C THR A 525 -7.68 21.46 17.33
N PRO A 526 -7.96 21.21 16.03
CA PRO A 526 -6.92 21.08 15.02
C PRO A 526 -6.20 22.42 14.80
N VAL A 527 -4.91 22.36 14.47
CA VAL A 527 -4.06 23.53 14.23
C VAL A 527 -3.28 23.42 12.93
N ASP A 528 -2.75 24.54 12.47
CA ASP A 528 -1.77 24.60 11.39
C ASP A 528 -0.36 24.72 12.00
N LYS A 529 0.62 23.99 11.44
CA LYS A 529 1.99 23.94 11.96
C LYS A 529 3.02 23.77 10.85
N THR A 530 4.01 24.66 10.82
CA THR A 530 5.24 24.46 10.02
C THR A 530 6.20 23.55 10.78
N VAL A 531 6.77 22.58 10.07
CA VAL A 531 7.73 21.60 10.58
C VAL A 531 8.96 21.63 9.68
N SER A 532 10.10 22.08 10.23
CA SER A 532 11.41 22.01 9.58
C SER A 532 12.18 20.80 10.12
N LEU A 533 12.77 20.00 9.25
CA LEU A 533 13.57 18.82 9.61
C LEU A 533 14.91 18.83 8.87
N SER A 534 15.90 18.14 9.46
CA SER A 534 17.01 17.58 8.69
C SER A 534 16.59 16.19 8.22
N SER A 535 16.74 15.90 6.93
CA SER A 535 16.38 14.60 6.36
C SER A 535 17.27 13.49 6.93
N LYS A 536 16.70 12.32 7.20
CA LYS A 536 17.46 11.15 7.66
C LYS A 536 16.75 9.86 7.29
N ALA A 537 17.49 8.88 6.79
CA ALA A 537 16.98 7.54 6.52
C ALA A 537 16.80 6.76 7.84
N PRO A 538 15.79 5.86 7.95
CA PRO A 538 14.74 5.64 6.96
C PRO A 538 13.66 6.73 7.01
N PHE A 539 13.30 7.25 8.19
CA PHE A 539 12.29 8.29 8.34
C PHE A 539 12.51 9.14 9.61
N ARG A 540 11.68 10.19 9.77
CA ARG A 540 11.58 11.04 10.97
C ARG A 540 10.13 11.28 11.33
N ALA A 541 9.81 11.29 12.62
CA ALA A 541 8.53 11.77 13.13
C ALA A 541 8.34 13.27 12.84
N ALA A 542 7.18 13.65 12.29
CA ALA A 542 6.87 15.04 11.98
C ALA A 542 6.46 15.87 13.21
N GLY A 543 6.15 15.23 14.34
CA GLY A 543 5.65 15.92 15.54
C GLY A 543 4.28 16.58 15.32
N VAL A 544 3.45 15.96 14.50
CA VAL A 544 2.04 16.28 14.26
C VAL A 544 1.22 14.99 14.16
N TYR A 545 -0.08 15.08 14.43
CA TYR A 545 -0.99 13.95 14.54
C TYR A 545 -2.14 14.08 13.52
N ALA A 546 -2.39 13.05 12.73
CA ALA A 546 -3.60 12.94 11.93
C ALA A 546 -4.77 12.55 12.84
N LEU A 547 -5.81 13.38 12.94
CA LEU A 547 -6.98 13.08 13.76
C LEU A 547 -7.89 12.07 13.02
N PRO A 548 -8.44 11.04 13.70
CA PRO A 548 -9.32 10.06 13.06
C PRO A 548 -10.46 10.72 12.30
N GLY A 549 -10.63 10.32 11.03
CA GLY A 549 -11.67 10.80 10.11
C GLY A 549 -11.64 12.28 9.75
N GLN A 550 -10.63 13.05 10.19
CA GLN A 550 -10.48 14.47 9.84
C GLN A 550 -9.44 14.66 8.74
N THR A 551 -9.81 15.41 7.70
CA THR A 551 -8.89 15.75 6.62
C THR A 551 -7.84 16.73 7.08
N PHE A 552 -6.58 16.35 6.95
CA PHE A 552 -5.43 17.24 7.07
C PHE A 552 -4.75 17.41 5.71
N SER A 553 -3.94 18.46 5.58
CA SER A 553 -3.07 18.63 4.42
C SER A 553 -1.63 18.88 4.83
N VAL A 554 -0.72 18.57 3.92
CA VAL A 554 0.72 18.81 4.04
C VAL A 554 1.26 19.36 2.75
N LYS A 555 1.81 20.57 2.79
CA LYS A 555 2.53 21.19 1.68
C LYS A 555 4.02 21.15 1.95
N ARG A 556 4.82 20.68 0.99
CA ARG A 556 6.28 20.79 1.07
C ARG A 556 6.72 22.18 0.62
N THR A 557 7.41 22.92 1.48
CA THR A 557 7.76 24.33 1.27
C THR A 557 9.26 24.56 0.97
N ASP A 558 10.11 23.56 1.18
CA ASP A 558 11.51 23.57 0.76
C ASP A 558 11.71 23.25 -0.74
N ASN A 559 12.94 23.44 -1.22
CA ASN A 559 13.38 23.14 -2.60
C ASN A 559 14.44 22.01 -2.67
N SER A 560 14.59 21.19 -1.63
CA SER A 560 15.59 20.12 -1.59
C SER A 560 15.25 18.99 -2.58
N ALA A 561 16.27 18.42 -3.23
CA ALA A 561 16.11 17.32 -4.16
C ALA A 561 15.82 15.96 -3.49
N VAL A 562 15.84 15.86 -2.16
CA VAL A 562 15.61 14.59 -1.44
C VAL A 562 14.21 14.02 -1.73
N GLU A 563 14.16 12.74 -2.11
CA GLU A 563 12.89 12.04 -2.28
C GLU A 563 12.25 11.90 -0.90
N THR A 564 11.00 12.36 -0.79
CA THR A 564 10.29 12.49 0.47
C THR A 564 8.94 11.78 0.35
N LYS A 565 8.54 11.00 1.37
CA LYS A 565 7.20 10.38 1.43
C LYS A 565 6.55 10.58 2.78
N VAL A 566 5.26 10.91 2.79
CA VAL A 566 4.46 11.08 4.00
C VAL A 566 3.70 9.78 4.28
N PHE A 567 3.65 9.36 5.54
CA PHE A 567 2.80 8.27 6.00
C PHE A 567 2.34 8.50 7.45
N ILE A 568 1.33 7.75 7.88
CA ILE A 568 0.75 7.80 9.22
C ILE A 568 1.06 6.47 9.91
N ASN A 569 1.40 6.52 11.21
CA ASN A 569 1.73 5.37 12.08
C ASN A 569 3.00 4.58 11.71
N THR A 570 3.50 3.83 12.71
CA THR A 570 4.75 3.06 12.65
C THR A 570 4.56 1.57 12.92
N GLN A 571 3.33 1.14 13.23
CA GLN A 571 3.01 -0.25 13.57
C GLN A 571 3.19 -1.16 12.34
N ARG A 572 4.05 -2.17 12.50
CA ARG A 572 4.17 -3.29 11.56
C ARG A 572 2.86 -4.07 11.56
N SER A 573 2.37 -4.52 10.40
CA SER A 573 1.07 -5.21 10.30
C SER A 573 1.00 -6.51 11.12
N GLY A 574 2.14 -7.15 11.40
CA GLY A 574 2.21 -8.30 12.29
C GLY A 574 1.96 -7.99 13.77
N SER A 575 1.94 -6.72 14.19
CA SER A 575 1.55 -6.32 15.56
C SER A 575 0.09 -6.62 15.89
N THR A 576 -0.78 -6.72 14.88
CA THR A 576 -2.13 -7.28 15.03
C THR A 576 -2.03 -8.79 14.85
N HIS A 577 -2.40 -9.57 15.87
CA HIS A 577 -2.31 -11.02 15.90
C HIS A 577 -3.66 -11.63 15.53
N GLU A 578 -4.17 -11.34 14.33
CA GLU A 578 -5.57 -11.54 13.98
C GLU A 578 -6.08 -12.96 14.29
N TYR A 579 -5.28 -13.98 14.00
CA TYR A 579 -5.66 -15.38 14.21
C TYR A 579 -5.32 -15.96 15.59
N ALA A 580 -4.61 -15.23 16.46
CA ALA A 580 -4.38 -15.66 17.83
C ALA A 580 -5.66 -15.53 18.66
N SER A 581 -5.80 -16.28 19.76
CA SER A 581 -7.01 -16.21 20.58
C SER A 581 -7.19 -14.80 21.16
N GLN A 582 -8.35 -14.19 20.90
CA GLN A 582 -8.67 -12.77 21.16
C GLN A 582 -7.62 -11.77 20.60
N GLY A 583 -6.84 -12.18 19.60
CA GLY A 583 -5.68 -11.45 19.09
C GLY A 583 -6.00 -10.45 17.98
N TYR A 584 -7.17 -10.56 17.33
CA TYR A 584 -7.71 -9.50 16.49
C TYR A 584 -8.34 -8.42 17.39
N ASN A 585 -7.49 -7.58 17.97
CA ASN A 585 -7.85 -6.64 19.04
C ASN A 585 -7.64 -5.15 18.66
N ARG A 586 -7.46 -4.90 17.36
CA ARG A 586 -7.15 -3.62 16.70
C ARG A 586 -7.22 -3.82 15.18
N PRO A 587 -7.31 -2.75 14.36
CA PRO A 587 -7.16 -2.85 12.90
C PRO A 587 -5.82 -3.48 12.47
N LYS A 588 -5.83 -4.27 11.39
CA LYS A 588 -4.65 -5.01 10.88
C LYS A 588 -3.60 -4.13 10.21
N TYR A 589 -4.01 -3.05 9.56
CA TYR A 589 -3.15 -2.20 8.74
C TYR A 589 -3.14 -0.74 9.21
N LEU A 590 -2.66 -0.55 10.45
CA LEU A 590 -2.59 0.76 11.12
C LEU A 590 -1.68 1.77 10.40
N GLN A 591 -0.59 1.31 9.80
CA GLN A 591 0.31 2.14 8.99
C GLN A 591 -0.27 2.38 7.58
N SER A 592 -0.38 3.66 7.20
CA SER A 592 -0.81 4.05 5.85
C SER A 592 0.26 3.72 4.79
N PRO A 593 -0.12 3.66 3.50
CA PRO A 593 0.86 3.76 2.42
C PRO A 593 1.74 5.01 2.55
N ALA A 594 2.98 4.92 2.06
CA ALA A 594 3.92 6.05 2.02
C ALA A 594 3.83 6.78 0.69
N ILE A 595 3.23 7.97 0.71
CA ILE A 595 2.86 8.76 -0.48
C ILE A 595 3.93 9.82 -0.72
N SER A 596 4.54 9.83 -1.91
CA SER A 596 5.63 10.75 -2.24
C SER A 596 5.17 12.22 -2.28
N ILE A 597 5.99 13.17 -1.84
CA ILE A 597 5.71 14.62 -1.93
C ILE A 597 6.91 15.39 -2.54
N LYS A 598 6.65 16.10 -3.63
CA LYS A 598 7.63 16.94 -4.34
C LYS A 598 7.70 18.35 -3.73
N PRO A 599 8.82 19.09 -3.87
CA PRO A 599 8.88 20.52 -3.57
C PRO A 599 7.68 21.29 -4.16
N GLY A 600 7.03 22.12 -3.33
CA GLY A 600 5.85 22.91 -3.69
C GLY A 600 4.52 22.16 -3.76
N GLU A 601 4.53 20.82 -3.78
CA GLU A 601 3.33 19.98 -3.83
C GLU A 601 2.57 20.01 -2.51
N THR A 602 1.24 19.83 -2.58
CA THR A 602 0.36 19.65 -1.41
C THR A 602 -0.34 18.30 -1.52
N LEU A 603 -0.29 17.51 -0.44
CA LEU A 603 -1.10 16.30 -0.28
C LEU A 603 -2.24 16.58 0.70
N THR A 604 -3.39 15.96 0.46
CA THR A 604 -4.59 16.02 1.31
C THR A 604 -4.99 14.60 1.67
N LEU A 605 -5.09 14.29 2.96
CA LEU A 605 -5.29 12.93 3.46
C LEU A 605 -6.32 12.89 4.58
N THR A 606 -7.16 11.86 4.58
CA THR A 606 -8.12 11.54 5.65
C THR A 606 -7.99 10.05 6.00
N SER A 607 -7.53 9.75 7.21
CA SER A 607 -7.33 8.38 7.70
C SER A 607 -8.44 8.01 8.70
N PRO A 608 -9.02 6.79 8.65
CA PRO A 608 -10.06 6.40 9.61
C PRO A 608 -9.46 6.17 11.01
N TYR A 609 -8.18 5.80 11.09
CA TYR A 609 -7.51 5.43 12.35
C TYR A 609 -6.82 6.61 13.05
N GLY A 610 -6.43 7.63 12.28
CA GLY A 610 -5.54 8.69 12.76
C GLY A 610 -4.16 8.16 13.18
N GLY A 611 -3.34 9.02 13.79
CA GLY A 611 -2.04 8.65 14.35
C GLY A 611 -0.91 9.65 14.10
N PRO A 612 0.29 9.43 14.69
CA PRO A 612 1.46 10.26 14.45
C PRO A 612 1.93 10.21 12.98
N VAL A 613 2.20 11.39 12.40
CA VAL A 613 2.64 11.52 11.00
C VAL A 613 4.16 11.41 10.90
N GLN A 614 4.63 10.69 9.88
CA GLN A 614 6.02 10.33 9.65
C GLN A 614 6.48 10.75 8.24
N ILE A 615 7.75 11.12 8.10
CA ILE A 615 8.35 11.54 6.83
C ILE A 615 9.56 10.66 6.49
N ARG A 616 9.44 9.87 5.42
CA ARG A 616 10.51 9.03 4.85
C ARG A 616 11.41 9.83 3.92
N PHE A 617 12.71 9.58 3.97
CA PHE A 617 13.71 10.25 3.12
C PHE A 617 14.62 9.26 2.40
N SER A 618 15.08 9.60 1.20
CA SER A 618 16.09 8.81 0.46
C SER A 618 17.55 9.19 0.76
N ALA A 619 17.79 10.33 1.40
CA ALA A 619 19.12 10.84 1.70
C ALA A 619 19.15 11.62 3.02
N ASN A 620 20.35 11.75 3.60
CA ASN A 620 20.58 12.38 4.88
C ASN A 620 20.98 13.86 4.76
N ASP A 621 20.78 14.58 5.87
CA ASP A 621 21.33 15.89 6.18
C ASP A 621 20.96 17.01 5.19
N GLN A 622 19.81 16.86 4.52
CA GLN A 622 19.21 17.90 3.70
C GLN A 622 18.14 18.67 4.50
N PRO A 623 18.13 20.01 4.47
CA PRO A 623 17.05 20.79 5.07
C PRO A 623 15.76 20.58 4.26
N VAL A 624 14.68 20.28 4.97
CA VAL A 624 13.33 20.12 4.41
C VAL A 624 12.30 20.82 5.29
N GLU A 625 11.19 21.23 4.70
CA GLU A 625 10.15 21.97 5.40
C GLU A 625 8.74 21.62 4.89
N PHE A 626 7.83 21.48 5.84
CA PHE A 626 6.45 21.09 5.61
C PHE A 626 5.50 22.03 6.35
N ALA A 627 4.54 22.61 5.64
CA ALA A 627 3.40 23.31 6.23
C ALA A 627 2.23 22.32 6.34
N PHE A 628 1.88 21.93 7.56
CA PHE A 628 0.70 21.12 7.85
C PHE A 628 -0.49 22.01 8.19
N SER A 629 -1.69 21.59 7.77
CA SER A 629 -2.95 22.23 8.15
C SER A 629 -3.93 21.22 8.74
N LYS A 630 -4.71 21.66 9.75
CA LYS A 630 -5.70 20.84 10.48
C LYS A 630 -5.14 19.55 11.13
N VAL A 631 -3.99 19.65 11.79
CA VAL A 631 -3.36 18.53 12.52
C VAL A 631 -3.50 18.67 14.04
N GLY A 632 -3.43 17.55 14.76
CA GLY A 632 -3.25 17.53 16.22
C GLY A 632 -1.78 17.66 16.63
N LEU A 633 -1.56 17.95 17.91
CA LEU A 633 -0.25 18.06 18.56
C LEU A 633 -0.16 17.08 19.73
N HIS A 634 0.19 15.83 19.44
CA HIS A 634 0.42 14.79 20.46
C HIS A 634 1.68 15.10 21.30
N PRO A 635 1.90 14.42 22.45
CA PRO A 635 3.11 14.58 23.23
C PRO A 635 4.33 14.17 22.40
N PHE A 636 5.06 15.17 21.94
CA PHE A 636 6.22 15.04 21.05
C PHE A 636 7.39 15.84 21.61
N TRP A 637 8.59 15.26 21.55
CA TRP A 637 9.84 15.91 21.94
C TRP A 637 10.92 15.65 20.89
N ARG A 638 11.64 16.69 20.47
CA ARG A 638 12.82 16.60 19.59
C ARG A 638 14.02 17.38 20.13
N SER A 639 13.78 18.38 20.98
CA SER A 639 14.80 19.27 21.54
C SER A 639 14.38 19.82 22.91
N ASP A 640 15.32 20.42 23.64
CA ASP A 640 15.09 21.14 24.90
C ASP A 640 13.98 22.22 24.84
N LYS A 641 13.71 22.77 23.65
CA LYS A 641 12.59 23.70 23.43
C LYS A 641 11.22 23.04 23.64
N ASP A 642 11.13 21.72 23.54
CA ASP A 642 9.87 20.98 23.61
C ASP A 642 9.51 20.53 25.05
N ASP A 643 10.41 20.69 26.03
CA ASP A 643 10.31 20.10 27.39
C ASP A 643 8.98 20.35 28.10
N GLN A 644 8.62 21.63 28.17
CA GLN A 644 7.42 22.08 28.86
C GLN A 644 6.18 21.55 28.15
N SER A 645 6.12 21.68 26.82
CA SER A 645 5.01 21.17 26.00
C SER A 645 4.89 19.65 26.07
N PHE A 646 6.00 18.91 26.01
CA PHE A 646 6.01 17.45 26.07
C PHE A 646 5.51 16.95 27.43
N THR A 647 6.07 17.48 28.52
CA THR A 647 5.68 17.08 29.89
C THR A 647 4.23 17.45 30.18
N GLN A 648 3.76 18.63 29.75
CA GLN A 648 2.36 19.04 29.89
C GLN A 648 1.42 18.18 29.04
N ALA A 649 1.75 17.89 27.78
CA ALA A 649 0.94 17.04 26.92
C ALA A 649 0.88 15.58 27.43
N LEU A 650 2.01 15.03 27.89
CA LEU A 650 2.07 13.72 28.53
C LEU A 650 1.17 13.67 29.77
N ALA A 651 1.20 14.70 30.62
CA ALA A 651 0.33 14.77 31.80
C ALA A 651 -1.15 14.89 31.41
N LYS A 652 -1.47 15.74 30.41
CA LYS A 652 -2.84 15.99 29.94
C LYS A 652 -3.51 14.74 29.34
N GLY A 653 -2.81 14.03 28.47
CA GLY A 653 -3.27 12.73 27.93
C GLY A 653 -4.40 12.80 26.89
N ASP A 654 -4.50 13.89 26.14
CA ASP A 654 -5.44 14.07 25.01
C ASP A 654 -5.22 13.04 23.86
N TYR A 655 -4.06 12.39 23.80
CA TYR A 655 -3.65 11.47 22.73
C TYR A 655 -3.13 10.16 23.31
N ASP A 656 -3.42 9.03 22.65
CA ASP A 656 -2.96 7.72 23.11
C ASP A 656 -1.56 7.33 22.62
N TRP A 657 -0.88 8.23 21.91
CA TRP A 657 0.46 8.03 21.36
C TRP A 657 1.37 9.21 21.69
N ALA A 658 2.65 8.92 21.93
CA ALA A 658 3.68 9.90 22.26
C ALA A 658 5.02 9.51 21.63
N GLU A 659 5.87 10.50 21.34
CA GLU A 659 7.14 10.28 20.64
C GLU A 659 8.32 11.04 21.29
N LEU A 660 9.45 10.35 21.48
CA LEU A 660 10.76 10.95 21.78
C LEU A 660 11.64 10.81 20.52
N ALA A 661 11.92 11.91 19.84
CA ALA A 661 12.50 11.93 18.51
C ALA A 661 13.94 12.49 18.53
N THR A 662 14.91 11.70 19.04
CA THR A 662 16.31 12.12 19.18
C THR A 662 17.05 12.17 17.83
N GLU A 663 18.35 12.49 17.80
CA GLU A 663 19.11 12.61 16.55
C GLU A 663 19.21 11.28 15.78
N HIS A 664 19.50 10.18 16.47
CA HIS A 664 19.78 8.87 15.85
C HIS A 664 18.80 7.76 16.27
N PHE A 665 17.90 8.03 17.23
CA PHE A 665 16.93 7.03 17.70
C PHE A 665 15.57 7.68 18.03
N GLU A 666 14.46 7.14 17.50
CA GLU A 666 13.11 7.62 17.79
C GLU A 666 12.25 6.54 18.46
N VAL A 667 11.62 6.90 19.58
CA VAL A 667 10.68 6.04 20.35
C VAL A 667 9.26 6.44 19.96
N HIS A 668 8.49 5.51 19.40
CA HIS A 668 7.07 5.66 19.10
C HIS A 668 6.27 4.80 20.10
N SER A 669 5.48 5.41 20.98
CA SER A 669 5.00 4.72 22.19
C SER A 669 3.55 5.00 22.50
N ARG A 670 2.83 3.99 23.01
CA ARG A 670 1.53 4.21 23.67
C ARG A 670 1.72 5.20 24.82
N LEU A 671 0.79 6.14 25.01
CA LEU A 671 0.89 7.19 26.05
C LEU A 671 1.24 6.62 27.43
N THR A 672 0.59 5.53 27.84
CA THR A 672 0.82 4.85 29.11
C THR A 672 2.26 4.35 29.26
N LYS A 673 2.83 3.80 28.18
CA LYS A 673 4.20 3.30 28.12
C LYS A 673 5.22 4.43 28.09
N MET A 674 4.93 5.54 27.41
CA MET A 674 5.78 6.73 27.45
C MET A 674 5.80 7.36 28.86
N ARG A 675 4.67 7.40 29.57
CA ARG A 675 4.61 7.85 30.97
C ARG A 675 5.46 6.98 31.89
N GLU A 676 5.43 5.65 31.71
CA GLU A 676 6.31 4.73 32.44
C GLU A 676 7.79 4.96 32.08
N THR A 677 8.12 5.02 30.78
CA THR A 677 9.46 5.35 30.25
C THR A 677 10.07 6.57 30.94
N MET A 678 9.29 7.66 31.05
CA MET A 678 9.76 8.93 31.63
C MET A 678 9.78 8.96 33.17
N SER A 679 9.23 7.96 33.87
CA SER A 679 9.12 7.94 35.35
C SER A 679 9.83 6.76 36.02
N HIS A 680 10.16 5.71 35.28
CA HIS A 680 10.70 4.46 35.83
C HIS A 680 12.14 4.62 36.39
N GLU A 681 13.00 5.40 35.74
CA GLU A 681 14.40 5.58 36.15
C GLU A 681 14.68 7.04 36.54
N PRO A 682 14.89 7.35 37.84
CA PRO A 682 15.17 8.71 38.31
C PRO A 682 16.44 9.36 37.73
N ARG A 683 17.37 8.57 37.17
CA ARG A 683 18.54 9.09 36.44
C ARG A 683 18.17 9.74 35.10
N TRP A 684 17.02 9.42 34.52
CA TRP A 684 16.57 9.89 33.20
C TRP A 684 15.15 10.48 33.23
N ASP A 685 14.78 11.04 34.39
CA ASP A 685 13.49 11.65 34.73
C ASP A 685 13.09 12.91 33.93
N THR A 686 13.95 13.37 33.00
CA THR A 686 13.65 14.49 32.09
C THR A 686 13.99 14.13 30.65
N PRO A 687 13.31 14.72 29.65
CA PRO A 687 13.57 14.46 28.24
C PRO A 687 15.04 14.67 27.83
N GLN A 688 15.74 15.65 28.43
CA GLN A 688 17.17 15.92 28.25
C GLN A 688 17.99 14.68 28.59
N LYS A 689 17.83 14.20 29.83
CA LYS A 689 18.61 13.09 30.37
C LYS A 689 18.26 11.79 29.65
N MET A 690 16.98 11.61 29.30
CA MET A 690 16.52 10.50 28.46
C MET A 690 17.17 10.54 27.07
N SER A 691 17.18 11.70 26.38
CA SER A 691 17.83 11.84 25.07
C SER A 691 19.35 11.63 25.14
N GLN A 692 20.02 12.12 26.19
CA GLN A 692 21.45 11.86 26.42
C GLN A 692 21.72 10.37 26.65
N ALA A 693 20.88 9.71 27.45
CA ALA A 693 20.97 8.27 27.70
C ALA A 693 20.67 7.44 26.44
N ILE A 694 19.73 7.86 25.59
CA ILE A 694 19.46 7.26 24.29
C ILE A 694 20.70 7.36 23.39
N SER A 695 21.27 8.56 23.23
CA SER A 695 22.47 8.75 22.41
C SER A 695 23.65 7.92 22.91
N GLN A 696 23.87 7.85 24.23
CA GLN A 696 25.01 7.14 24.81
C GLN A 696 24.83 5.61 24.86
N TYR A 697 23.69 5.13 25.37
CA TYR A 697 23.50 3.72 25.69
C TYR A 697 22.76 2.94 24.59
N VAL A 698 21.97 3.59 23.74
CA VAL A 698 21.22 2.92 22.67
C VAL A 698 21.84 3.16 21.30
N HIS A 699 22.31 4.39 21.01
CA HIS A 699 23.00 4.65 19.74
C HIS A 699 24.50 4.34 19.81
N ASN A 700 25.28 4.99 20.67
CA ASN A 700 26.74 4.89 20.65
C ASN A 700 27.24 3.46 20.94
N TYR A 701 27.07 2.95 22.17
CA TYR A 701 27.75 1.73 22.60
C TYR A 701 27.42 0.44 21.82
N PRO A 702 26.17 0.16 21.42
CA PRO A 702 25.87 -1.01 20.60
C PRO A 702 26.54 -0.97 19.22
N HIS A 703 26.54 0.20 18.55
CA HIS A 703 27.14 0.35 17.22
C HIS A 703 28.68 0.38 17.25
N LEU A 704 29.27 0.98 18.29
CA LEU A 704 30.70 0.91 18.60
C LEU A 704 31.15 -0.54 18.79
N LEU A 705 30.40 -1.35 19.56
CA LEU A 705 30.71 -2.76 19.78
C LEU A 705 30.53 -3.61 18.51
N ALA A 706 29.67 -3.18 17.58
CA ALA A 706 29.57 -3.75 16.23
C ALA A 706 30.65 -3.22 15.24
N GLY A 707 31.61 -2.43 15.73
CA GLY A 707 32.76 -1.92 14.97
C GLY A 707 32.40 -0.89 13.89
N PHE A 708 31.28 -0.17 14.03
CA PHE A 708 30.93 0.94 13.16
C PHE A 708 31.61 2.25 13.60
N GLN A 709 31.69 3.19 12.67
CA GLN A 709 31.94 4.61 12.94
C GLN A 709 30.74 5.43 12.42
N GLY A 710 30.56 6.67 12.87
CA GLY A 710 29.48 7.54 12.39
C GLY A 710 29.14 8.66 13.37
N PRO A 711 28.18 9.53 13.01
CA PRO A 711 27.66 10.55 13.92
C PRO A 711 27.18 9.91 15.23
N GLY A 712 27.58 10.48 16.36
CA GLY A 712 27.20 9.98 17.70
C GLY A 712 27.79 8.63 18.10
N ILE A 713 28.81 8.11 17.41
CA ILE A 713 29.53 6.88 17.80
C ILE A 713 30.97 7.26 18.19
N ASP A 714 31.41 6.86 19.40
CA ASP A 714 32.74 7.23 19.91
C ASP A 714 33.87 6.52 19.15
N SER A 715 34.95 7.26 18.88
CA SER A 715 36.21 6.68 18.40
C SER A 715 37.01 6.11 19.56
N VAL A 716 37.22 4.80 19.58
CA VAL A 716 38.05 4.11 20.56
C VAL A 716 39.33 3.59 19.91
N ASP A 717 40.49 4.09 20.36
CA ASP A 717 41.81 3.82 19.78
C ASP A 717 42.12 2.32 19.61
N GLU A 718 41.68 1.48 20.54
CA GLU A 718 41.84 0.02 20.50
C GLU A 718 41.13 -0.67 19.31
N ILE A 719 40.05 -0.06 18.82
CA ILE A 719 39.24 -0.52 17.69
C ILE A 719 39.71 0.16 16.40
N THR A 720 39.88 1.49 16.42
CA THR A 720 40.22 2.27 15.24
C THR A 720 41.66 2.04 14.77
N SER A 721 42.62 1.95 15.71
CA SER A 721 44.02 1.64 15.38
C SER A 721 44.19 0.22 14.85
N PHE A 722 43.35 -0.74 15.29
CA PHE A 722 43.36 -2.09 14.76
C PHE A 722 43.02 -2.09 13.25
N ALA A 723 41.91 -1.46 12.86
CA ALA A 723 41.53 -1.33 11.45
C ALA A 723 42.56 -0.54 10.64
N ALA A 724 43.02 0.60 11.16
CA ALA A 724 44.02 1.45 10.50
C ALA A 724 45.35 0.73 10.27
N SER A 725 45.84 -0.05 11.25
CA SER A 725 47.09 -0.82 11.14
C SER A 725 47.08 -1.89 10.05
N LYS A 726 45.89 -2.33 9.63
CA LYS A 726 45.66 -3.33 8.57
C LYS A 726 45.24 -2.71 7.23
N GLY A 727 45.04 -1.39 7.17
CA GLY A 727 44.49 -0.71 5.99
C GLY A 727 43.04 -1.13 5.70
N TRP A 728 42.25 -1.41 6.74
CA TRP A 728 40.87 -1.89 6.63
C TRP A 728 39.86 -0.76 6.75
N GLN A 729 38.72 -0.91 6.08
CA GLN A 729 37.63 0.06 6.16
C GLN A 729 36.79 -0.16 7.42
N LEU A 730 36.60 0.91 8.20
CA LEU A 730 35.50 0.99 9.17
C LEU A 730 34.23 1.43 8.43
N ASP A 731 33.19 0.62 8.51
CA ASP A 731 31.90 0.91 7.89
C ASP A 731 31.21 2.07 8.64
N GLN A 732 30.55 2.95 7.88
CA GLN A 732 29.82 4.10 8.40
C GLN A 732 28.37 3.70 8.71
N LEU A 733 27.88 4.02 9.90
CA LEU A 733 26.46 3.97 10.24
C LEU A 733 25.94 5.39 10.43
N ASP A 734 25.10 5.82 9.50
CA ASP A 734 24.40 7.10 9.57
C ASP A 734 22.93 6.93 9.19
N MET A 735 22.12 6.51 10.17
CA MET A 735 20.69 6.30 10.01
C MET A 735 19.98 6.39 11.36
N VAL A 736 18.69 6.67 11.33
CA VAL A 736 17.82 6.61 12.50
C VAL A 736 17.36 5.17 12.73
N LYS A 737 17.40 4.75 13.99
CA LYS A 737 16.72 3.54 14.44
C LYS A 737 15.46 3.90 15.23
N HIS A 738 14.46 3.04 15.13
CA HIS A 738 13.13 3.30 15.64
C HIS A 738 12.71 2.15 16.56
N MET A 739 11.83 2.45 17.52
CA MET A 739 11.13 1.40 18.27
C MET A 739 9.66 1.72 18.51
N ASN A 740 8.84 0.68 18.49
CA ASN A 740 7.41 0.71 18.82
C ASN A 740 7.21 0.11 20.22
N ALA A 741 6.93 0.94 21.23
CA ALA A 741 6.50 0.47 22.54
C ALA A 741 4.96 0.25 22.53
N ASP A 742 4.55 -0.95 22.12
CA ASP A 742 3.16 -1.37 21.82
C ASP A 742 3.10 -2.93 21.73
N GLN A 743 1.96 -3.52 21.33
CA GLN A 743 1.85 -4.93 20.96
C GLN A 743 2.88 -5.29 19.87
N PRO A 744 3.78 -6.28 20.08
CA PRO A 744 4.87 -6.55 19.17
C PRO A 744 4.48 -7.46 18.00
N THR A 745 5.21 -7.41 16.88
CA THR A 745 4.99 -8.31 15.73
C THR A 745 5.18 -9.79 16.08
N CYS A 746 6.04 -10.10 17.04
CA CYS A 746 6.35 -11.46 17.48
C CYS A 746 6.81 -11.44 18.95
N GLY A 747 6.66 -12.56 19.66
CA GLY A 747 7.11 -12.73 21.04
C GLY A 747 6.62 -11.64 22.00
N SER A 748 7.50 -11.23 22.93
CA SER A 748 7.33 -9.99 23.72
C SER A 748 8.14 -8.82 23.14
N GLY A 749 9.15 -9.11 22.32
CA GLY A 749 9.90 -8.16 21.52
C GLY A 749 10.13 -8.76 20.14
N CYS A 750 10.22 -7.90 19.13
CA CYS A 750 10.39 -8.33 17.75
C CYS A 750 11.29 -7.38 16.97
N SER A 751 12.52 -7.83 16.72
CA SER A 751 13.55 -7.08 15.98
C SER A 751 13.07 -6.53 14.62
N GLY A 752 13.72 -5.43 14.21
CA GLY A 752 13.39 -4.67 13.02
C GLY A 752 13.89 -3.23 13.08
N ASN A 753 13.42 -2.40 12.15
CA ASN A 753 13.51 -0.95 12.25
C ASN A 753 12.21 -0.30 11.72
N PRO A 754 11.19 -0.06 12.58
CA PRO A 754 11.22 -0.21 14.03
C PRO A 754 11.35 -1.66 14.52
N TYR A 755 12.01 -1.87 15.67
CA TYR A 755 11.73 -3.05 16.49
C TYR A 755 10.47 -2.80 17.32
N ASP A 756 9.71 -3.84 17.66
CA ASP A 756 8.51 -3.70 18.50
C ASP A 756 8.75 -4.31 19.89
N ALA A 757 8.12 -3.78 20.93
CA ALA A 757 8.32 -4.19 22.32
C ALA A 757 7.05 -4.04 23.19
N SER A 758 6.64 -5.12 23.85
CA SER A 758 5.48 -5.16 24.76
C SER A 758 5.73 -4.49 26.12
N TRP A 759 6.96 -4.05 26.40
CA TRP A 759 7.37 -3.31 27.60
C TRP A 759 7.43 -1.80 27.35
N SER A 760 7.92 -1.04 28.33
CA SER A 760 8.14 0.41 28.23
C SER A 760 9.64 0.66 28.09
N PHE A 761 10.03 1.59 27.22
CA PHE A 761 11.42 1.74 26.75
C PHE A 761 12.39 2.10 27.88
N SER A 762 13.60 1.52 27.85
CA SER A 762 14.68 1.84 28.80
C SER A 762 16.04 1.91 28.09
N PRO A 763 16.77 3.04 28.16
CA PRO A 763 18.10 3.18 27.55
C PRO A 763 19.16 2.14 27.95
N THR A 764 19.02 1.47 29.10
CA THR A 764 19.85 0.30 29.49
C THR A 764 19.03 -0.96 29.72
N GLY A 765 17.82 -1.02 29.15
CA GLY A 765 16.94 -2.18 29.22
C GLY A 765 17.61 -3.41 28.58
N HIS A 766 17.33 -4.61 29.11
CA HIS A 766 17.86 -5.80 28.44
C HIS A 766 17.21 -5.98 27.06
N GLY A 767 15.88 -6.00 27.02
CA GLY A 767 15.11 -6.20 25.79
C GLY A 767 15.40 -5.13 24.74
N ASP A 768 15.36 -3.85 25.09
CA ASP A 768 15.58 -2.75 24.14
C ASP A 768 16.93 -2.85 23.39
N ILE A 769 18.00 -3.24 24.10
CA ILE A 769 19.33 -3.40 23.50
C ILE A 769 19.48 -4.78 22.82
N HIS A 770 18.78 -5.82 23.30
CA HIS A 770 18.76 -7.15 22.68
C HIS A 770 18.08 -7.10 21.30
N GLU A 771 16.90 -6.48 21.20
CA GLU A 771 16.16 -6.30 19.94
C GLU A 771 16.90 -5.40 18.96
N LEU A 772 17.55 -4.34 19.46
CA LEU A 772 18.48 -3.52 18.68
C LEU A 772 19.67 -4.35 18.16
N GLY A 773 20.19 -5.24 18.99
CA GLY A 773 21.34 -6.11 18.73
C GLY A 773 21.10 -7.12 17.62
N HIS A 774 19.87 -7.58 17.41
CA HIS A 774 19.50 -8.41 16.26
C HIS A 774 19.76 -7.71 14.91
N GLY A 775 19.71 -6.36 14.87
CA GLY A 775 20.11 -5.58 13.70
C GLY A 775 21.62 -5.47 13.48
N LEU A 776 22.43 -5.88 14.46
CA LEU A 776 23.90 -5.73 14.49
C LEU A 776 24.64 -7.06 14.38
N GLU A 777 24.08 -8.13 14.96
CA GLU A 777 24.68 -9.45 14.94
C GLU A 777 24.91 -9.99 13.52
N ARG A 778 25.80 -10.98 13.43
CA ARG A 778 26.10 -11.70 12.19
C ARG A 778 26.19 -13.17 12.52
N GLY A 779 25.43 -13.99 11.79
CA GLY A 779 25.36 -15.44 12.02
C GLY A 779 26.74 -16.14 11.97
N ARG A 780 27.70 -15.57 11.24
CA ARG A 780 29.10 -16.00 11.14
C ARG A 780 29.93 -15.79 12.42
N LEU A 781 29.46 -14.97 13.35
CA LEU A 781 30.10 -14.69 14.64
C LEU A 781 29.52 -15.52 15.81
N ARG A 782 28.69 -16.52 15.50
CA ARG A 782 28.11 -17.48 16.44
C ARG A 782 28.69 -18.86 16.17
N PHE A 783 29.16 -19.54 17.22
CA PHE A 783 29.72 -20.89 17.13
C PHE A 783 28.72 -21.88 16.50
N ASP A 784 29.24 -22.89 15.80
CA ASP A 784 28.43 -23.88 15.11
C ASP A 784 27.54 -24.66 16.09
N GLY A 785 26.24 -24.78 15.78
CA GLY A 785 25.25 -25.48 16.62
C GLY A 785 24.63 -24.66 17.76
N HIS A 786 25.12 -23.45 18.06
CA HIS A 786 24.60 -22.64 19.16
C HIS A 786 23.30 -21.89 18.82
N GLU A 787 22.44 -21.68 19.83
CA GLU A 787 21.20 -20.89 19.70
C GLU A 787 21.47 -19.42 19.32
N GLY A 788 20.53 -18.79 18.59
CA GLY A 788 20.70 -17.45 18.03
C GLY A 788 20.82 -16.32 19.07
N HIS A 789 20.08 -16.40 20.17
CA HIS A 789 20.04 -15.33 21.19
C HIS A 789 21.37 -15.09 21.94
N ALA A 790 22.39 -15.95 21.74
CA ALA A 790 23.72 -15.74 22.29
C ALA A 790 24.43 -14.50 21.72
N SER A 791 24.23 -14.18 20.43
CA SER A 791 25.03 -13.16 19.71
C SER A 791 24.55 -11.71 19.89
N THR A 792 23.34 -11.48 20.41
CA THR A 792 22.81 -10.13 20.73
C THR A 792 23.13 -9.68 22.16
N ASN A 793 23.28 -10.62 23.08
CA ASN A 793 23.53 -10.33 24.49
C ASN A 793 24.78 -9.48 24.81
N PRO A 794 25.92 -9.60 24.10
CA PRO A 794 27.11 -8.77 24.36
C PRO A 794 26.82 -7.27 24.29
N TYR A 795 25.95 -6.82 23.37
CA TYR A 795 25.57 -5.41 23.23
C TYR A 795 24.88 -4.89 24.50
N SER A 796 23.98 -5.68 25.08
CA SER A 796 23.28 -5.31 26.31
C SER A 796 24.23 -5.28 27.51
N TYR A 797 25.12 -6.26 27.61
CA TYR A 797 26.06 -6.41 28.73
C TYR A 797 27.16 -5.35 28.73
N TYR A 798 27.77 -5.09 27.57
CA TYR A 798 28.74 -4.00 27.40
C TYR A 798 28.12 -2.66 27.77
N THR A 799 26.94 -2.34 27.23
CA THR A 799 26.25 -1.08 27.50
C THR A 799 25.95 -0.89 28.99
N LYS A 800 25.48 -1.94 29.68
CA LYS A 800 25.25 -1.91 31.13
C LYS A 800 26.55 -1.74 31.93
N SER A 801 27.63 -2.38 31.48
CA SER A 801 28.97 -2.21 32.08
C SER A 801 29.46 -0.78 31.95
N ARG A 802 29.29 -0.16 30.78
CA ARG A 802 29.59 1.26 30.54
C ARG A 802 28.76 2.16 31.45
N ALA A 803 27.43 1.99 31.48
CA ALA A 803 26.54 2.75 32.35
C ALA A 803 26.90 2.63 33.84
N TYR A 804 27.32 1.46 34.31
CA TYR A 804 27.81 1.27 35.68
C TYR A 804 29.10 2.05 35.94
N ILE A 805 30.11 1.90 35.08
CA ILE A 805 31.42 2.57 35.20
C ILE A 805 31.27 4.11 35.16
N GLU A 806 30.37 4.63 34.33
CA GLU A 806 30.19 6.07 34.12
C GLU A 806 29.28 6.75 35.16
N THR A 807 28.26 6.04 35.67
CA THR A 807 27.17 6.66 36.46
C THR A 807 26.92 6.01 37.81
N GLY A 808 27.61 4.91 38.13
CA GLY A 808 27.33 4.08 39.30
C GLY A 808 25.97 3.36 39.26
N LYS A 809 25.28 3.35 38.11
CA LYS A 809 24.03 2.58 37.93
C LYS A 809 24.34 1.09 37.99
N LEU A 810 23.90 0.42 39.06
CA LEU A 810 24.07 -1.03 39.21
C LEU A 810 23.51 -1.78 37.98
N PRO A 811 24.31 -2.64 37.32
CA PRO A 811 23.89 -3.34 36.12
C PRO A 811 22.95 -4.50 36.48
N GLN A 812 21.87 -4.65 35.72
CA GLN A 812 21.01 -5.83 35.78
C GLN A 812 21.21 -6.67 34.52
N CYS A 813 22.16 -7.59 34.58
CA CYS A 813 22.42 -8.58 33.52
C CYS A 813 21.69 -9.89 33.81
N GLN A 814 21.56 -10.75 32.80
CA GLN A 814 20.91 -12.05 32.98
C GLN A 814 21.75 -12.93 33.92
N GLY A 815 21.11 -13.87 34.62
CA GLY A 815 21.79 -14.80 35.52
C GLY A 815 22.57 -15.88 34.78
N LEU A 816 23.58 -15.50 34.00
CA LEU A 816 24.47 -16.44 33.32
C LEU A 816 25.33 -17.16 34.36
N SER A 817 25.24 -18.49 34.42
CA SER A 817 26.16 -19.33 35.18
C SER A 817 27.35 -19.74 34.30
N ILE A 818 28.45 -20.13 34.94
CA ILE A 818 29.63 -20.74 34.33
C ILE A 818 30.09 -21.98 35.12
N GLN A 819 29.33 -22.37 36.16
CA GLN A 819 29.67 -23.49 37.03
C GLN A 819 29.44 -24.83 36.33
N ASP A 820 28.32 -25.00 35.63
CA ASP A 820 27.98 -26.24 34.92
C ASP A 820 29.02 -26.53 33.82
N GLU A 821 29.38 -25.51 33.05
CA GLU A 821 30.49 -25.57 32.09
C GLU A 821 31.82 -25.89 32.78
N PHE A 822 32.15 -25.26 33.92
CA PHE A 822 33.37 -25.56 34.68
C PHE A 822 33.43 -27.04 35.12
N GLU A 823 32.35 -27.57 35.67
CA GLU A 823 32.28 -28.95 36.15
C GLU A 823 32.46 -29.95 35.00
N VAL A 824 31.83 -29.70 33.85
CA VAL A 824 32.05 -30.49 32.61
C VAL A 824 33.50 -30.39 32.14
N LEU A 825 34.07 -29.18 32.09
CA LEU A 825 35.45 -28.95 31.64
C LEU A 825 36.47 -29.63 32.56
N GLN A 826 36.32 -29.58 33.88
CA GLN A 826 37.21 -30.31 34.79
C GLN A 826 37.01 -31.83 34.71
N ALA A 827 35.76 -32.31 34.61
CA ALA A 827 35.47 -33.73 34.44
C ALA A 827 36.07 -34.30 33.15
N SER A 828 36.15 -33.48 32.08
CA SER A 828 36.72 -33.87 30.79
C SER A 828 38.19 -34.27 30.86
N GLN A 829 39.00 -33.58 31.68
CA GLN A 829 40.45 -33.84 31.80
C GLN A 829 40.76 -35.22 32.40
N ARG A 830 39.77 -35.86 33.04
CA ARG A 830 39.87 -37.23 33.58
C ARG A 830 39.43 -38.31 32.58
N GLN A 831 39.05 -37.95 31.37
CA GLN A 831 38.57 -38.86 30.32
C GLN A 831 39.69 -39.22 29.32
N ALA A 832 39.52 -40.35 28.62
CA ALA A 832 40.44 -40.76 27.55
C ALA A 832 40.39 -39.85 26.31
N ASP A 833 39.24 -39.23 26.04
CA ASP A 833 39.06 -38.18 25.04
C ASP A 833 38.28 -37.02 25.68
N PRO A 834 38.97 -35.99 26.20
CA PRO A 834 38.34 -34.82 26.81
C PRO A 834 37.44 -34.06 25.83
N PHE A 835 37.79 -34.01 24.54
CA PHE A 835 37.06 -33.25 23.53
C PHE A 835 35.71 -33.92 23.21
N ALA A 836 35.72 -35.24 22.95
CA ALA A 836 34.49 -35.98 22.73
C ALA A 836 33.56 -35.95 23.95
N TYR A 837 34.11 -35.91 25.17
CA TYR A 837 33.32 -35.76 26.38
C TYR A 837 32.61 -34.40 26.48
N VAL A 838 33.31 -33.29 26.21
CA VAL A 838 32.69 -31.94 26.21
C VAL A 838 31.66 -31.81 25.09
N GLN A 839 31.92 -32.39 23.92
CA GLN A 839 30.91 -32.44 22.85
C GLN A 839 29.65 -33.21 23.24
N ALA A 840 29.80 -34.35 23.94
CA ALA A 840 28.66 -35.14 24.42
C ALA A 840 27.83 -34.41 25.49
N ALA A 841 28.38 -33.42 26.19
CA ALA A 841 27.64 -32.56 27.11
C ALA A 841 26.74 -31.52 26.40
N ASN A 842 26.91 -31.30 25.09
CA ASN A 842 26.06 -30.45 24.24
C ASN A 842 25.80 -29.04 24.85
N LEU A 843 26.87 -28.32 25.20
CA LEU A 843 26.85 -26.97 25.78
C LEU A 843 26.50 -25.89 24.73
N THR A 844 25.32 -26.02 24.10
CA THR A 844 24.93 -25.27 22.89
C THR A 844 23.76 -24.29 23.07
N SER A 845 23.23 -24.18 24.30
CA SER A 845 22.22 -23.20 24.68
C SER A 845 22.67 -21.74 24.44
N TRP A 846 21.73 -20.80 24.38
CA TRP A 846 22.06 -19.37 24.26
C TRP A 846 22.97 -18.90 25.41
N SER A 847 22.80 -19.46 26.62
CA SER A 847 23.61 -19.14 27.79
C SER A 847 25.02 -19.69 27.62
N SER A 848 25.18 -20.98 27.34
CA SER A 848 26.50 -21.60 27.15
C SER A 848 27.27 -20.97 25.98
N GLY A 849 26.58 -20.61 24.89
CA GLY A 849 27.22 -19.90 23.77
C GLY A 849 27.70 -18.48 24.13
N MET A 850 26.91 -17.73 24.90
CA MET A 850 27.31 -16.43 25.43
C MET A 850 28.43 -16.58 26.46
N ALA A 851 28.40 -17.58 27.33
CA ALA A 851 29.48 -17.90 28.25
C ALA A 851 30.78 -18.17 27.51
N THR A 852 30.80 -19.05 26.51
CA THR A 852 31.99 -19.33 25.69
C THR A 852 32.56 -18.06 25.02
N MET A 853 31.71 -17.18 24.50
CA MET A 853 32.14 -15.89 23.93
C MET A 853 32.68 -14.92 24.99
N LEU A 854 32.06 -14.88 26.18
CA LEU A 854 32.56 -14.09 27.31
C LEU A 854 33.94 -14.57 27.76
N GLN A 855 34.18 -15.89 27.74
CA GLN A 855 35.47 -16.49 28.10
C GLN A 855 36.58 -16.11 27.10
N THR A 856 36.30 -16.02 25.80
CA THR A 856 37.30 -15.52 24.82
C THR A 856 37.60 -14.03 25.00
N MET A 857 36.57 -13.21 25.28
CA MET A 857 36.72 -11.78 25.59
C MET A 857 37.59 -11.56 26.83
N VAL A 858 37.31 -12.27 27.93
CA VAL A 858 38.09 -12.18 29.18
C VAL A 858 39.51 -12.71 28.98
N ALA A 859 39.70 -13.81 28.24
CA ALA A 859 41.03 -14.33 27.90
C ALA A 859 41.88 -13.28 27.18
N ALA A 860 41.32 -12.62 26.15
CA ALA A 860 42.02 -11.57 25.41
C ALA A 860 42.43 -10.40 26.32
N GLN A 861 41.57 -10.00 27.27
CA GLN A 861 41.91 -8.97 28.25
C GLN A 861 43.02 -9.42 29.21
N LYS A 862 42.89 -10.62 29.80
CA LYS A 862 43.84 -11.12 30.82
C LYS A 862 45.23 -11.43 30.26
N GLN A 863 45.35 -11.75 28.97
CA GLN A 863 46.65 -11.89 28.29
C GLN A 863 47.20 -10.55 27.75
N GLY A 864 46.53 -9.42 28.00
CA GLY A 864 46.98 -8.10 27.54
C GLY A 864 46.85 -7.86 26.03
N ALA A 865 46.15 -8.73 25.31
CA ALA A 865 45.86 -8.57 23.88
C ALA A 865 44.76 -7.51 23.61
N LEU A 866 43.93 -7.24 24.62
CA LEU A 866 42.96 -6.16 24.68
C LEU A 866 43.03 -5.44 26.03
N GLN A 867 42.81 -4.13 26.03
CA GLN A 867 42.57 -3.31 27.21
C GLN A 867 41.16 -3.55 27.75
N ASN A 868 40.19 -3.76 26.86
CA ASN A 868 38.82 -4.13 27.20
C ASN A 868 38.35 -5.31 26.36
N GLY A 869 38.13 -6.46 27.00
CA GLY A 869 37.78 -7.72 26.35
C GLY A 869 36.55 -7.65 25.45
N TRP A 870 35.57 -6.80 25.79
CA TRP A 870 34.37 -6.59 24.97
C TRP A 870 34.71 -6.16 23.53
N HIS A 871 35.78 -5.37 23.33
CA HIS A 871 36.19 -4.87 22.01
C HIS A 871 36.65 -5.97 21.04
N LEU A 872 36.81 -7.22 21.49
CA LEU A 872 36.99 -8.38 20.61
C LEU A 872 35.86 -8.47 19.57
N LEU A 873 34.61 -8.24 19.98
CA LEU A 873 33.46 -8.31 19.08
C LEU A 873 33.55 -7.24 17.97
N ALA A 874 33.96 -6.02 18.31
CA ALA A 874 34.17 -4.95 17.33
C ALA A 874 35.25 -5.32 16.30
N ARG A 875 36.38 -5.88 16.74
CA ARG A 875 37.44 -6.37 15.85
C ARG A 875 36.96 -7.49 14.93
N LEU A 876 36.19 -8.45 15.46
CA LEU A 876 35.61 -9.55 14.69
C LEU A 876 34.60 -9.05 13.64
N HIS A 877 33.77 -8.06 13.96
CA HIS A 877 32.86 -7.42 13.00
C HIS A 877 33.59 -6.70 11.86
N ILE A 878 34.69 -5.99 12.16
CA ILE A 878 35.51 -5.32 11.15
C ILE A 878 36.18 -6.35 10.23
N LEU A 879 36.80 -7.38 10.81
CA LEU A 879 37.45 -8.47 10.06
C LEU A 879 36.44 -9.21 9.16
N LEU A 880 35.25 -9.53 9.68
CA LEU A 880 34.19 -10.17 8.92
C LEU A 880 33.76 -9.32 7.71
N ARG A 881 33.60 -8.01 7.87
CA ARG A 881 33.22 -7.13 6.75
C ARG A 881 34.31 -7.05 5.67
N GLU A 882 35.59 -7.04 6.03
CA GLU A 882 36.68 -7.13 5.05
C GLU A 882 36.77 -8.53 4.40
N PHE A 883 36.46 -9.60 5.14
CA PHE A 883 36.40 -10.97 4.62
C PHE A 883 35.26 -11.11 3.59
N ASP A 884 34.06 -10.65 3.92
CA ASP A 884 32.90 -10.64 3.01
C ASP A 884 33.20 -9.80 1.74
N ARG A 885 33.86 -8.63 1.89
CA ARG A 885 34.34 -7.81 0.76
C ARG A 885 35.35 -8.56 -0.12
N ALA A 886 36.30 -9.27 0.49
CA ALA A 886 37.31 -10.02 -0.24
C ALA A 886 36.73 -11.22 -1.01
N GLN A 887 35.59 -11.77 -0.58
CA GLN A 887 34.96 -12.94 -1.21
C GLN A 887 34.17 -12.66 -2.49
N ALA A 888 34.13 -11.40 -2.97
CA ALA A 888 33.40 -11.02 -4.19
C ALA A 888 33.86 -11.84 -5.42
N ASP A 889 35.17 -11.98 -5.60
CA ASP A 889 35.81 -12.68 -6.72
C ASP A 889 37.21 -13.20 -6.34
N GLU A 890 37.80 -14.03 -7.21
CA GLU A 890 39.09 -14.69 -6.95
C GLU A 890 40.26 -13.70 -6.82
N ALA A 891 40.27 -12.61 -7.60
CA ALA A 891 41.35 -11.62 -7.55
C ALA A 891 41.26 -10.78 -6.26
N SER A 892 40.06 -10.36 -5.88
CA SER A 892 39.78 -9.71 -4.59
C SER A 892 40.18 -10.60 -3.42
N TRP A 893 39.89 -11.91 -3.48
CA TRP A 893 40.26 -12.86 -2.44
C TRP A 893 41.78 -13.02 -2.33
N LEU A 894 42.47 -13.32 -3.44
CA LEU A 894 43.92 -13.49 -3.47
C LEU A 894 44.68 -12.24 -3.01
N ALA A 895 44.17 -11.04 -3.29
CA ALA A 895 44.77 -9.78 -2.86
C ALA A 895 44.65 -9.51 -1.34
N LYS A 896 43.68 -10.11 -0.66
CA LYS A 896 43.31 -9.79 0.73
C LYS A 896 43.49 -10.92 1.73
N ARG A 897 43.41 -12.20 1.32
CA ARG A 897 43.36 -13.35 2.25
C ARG A 897 44.51 -13.40 3.26
N ASP A 898 45.74 -13.07 2.84
CA ASP A 898 46.92 -13.07 3.72
C ASP A 898 46.82 -11.96 4.78
N GLN A 899 46.29 -10.79 4.37
CA GLN A 899 46.06 -9.65 5.27
C GLN A 899 44.97 -9.93 6.30
N LEU A 900 44.04 -10.85 5.98
CA LEU A 900 42.91 -11.27 6.82
C LEU A 900 43.22 -12.48 7.73
N GLY A 901 44.37 -13.15 7.54
CA GLY A 901 44.72 -14.37 8.27
C GLY A 901 44.23 -15.68 7.64
N PHE A 902 43.83 -15.68 6.36
CA PHE A 902 43.29 -16.84 5.65
C PHE A 902 44.14 -17.27 4.44
N GLY A 903 45.46 -17.02 4.48
CA GLY A 903 46.37 -17.24 3.36
C GLY A 903 46.45 -18.68 2.83
N SER A 904 46.17 -19.69 3.67
CA SER A 904 46.13 -21.09 3.24
C SER A 904 44.82 -21.51 2.54
N PHE A 905 43.82 -20.62 2.44
CA PHE A 905 42.51 -20.94 1.87
C PHE A 905 42.34 -20.35 0.45
N ASP A 906 41.78 -21.17 -0.45
CA ASP A 906 41.20 -20.68 -1.70
C ASP A 906 39.79 -20.11 -1.47
N LEU A 907 39.23 -19.42 -2.47
CA LEU A 907 37.93 -18.76 -2.34
C LEU A 907 36.78 -19.74 -2.09
N ALA A 908 36.85 -20.94 -2.70
CA ALA A 908 35.85 -21.99 -2.53
C ALA A 908 35.81 -22.49 -1.08
N SER A 909 36.98 -22.79 -0.51
CA SER A 909 37.13 -23.23 0.87
C SER A 909 36.75 -22.14 1.86
N ALA A 910 37.10 -20.88 1.59
CA ALA A 910 36.71 -19.74 2.44
C ALA A 910 35.19 -19.52 2.45
N LYS A 911 34.49 -19.76 1.33
CA LYS A 911 33.02 -19.70 1.24
C LYS A 911 32.35 -20.89 1.93
N ALA A 912 32.95 -22.08 1.87
CA ALA A 912 32.42 -23.31 2.47
C ALA A 912 32.78 -23.51 3.96
N MET A 913 33.69 -22.69 4.50
CA MET A 913 34.19 -22.74 5.89
C MET A 913 33.05 -22.68 6.92
N SER A 914 33.16 -23.42 8.03
CA SER A 914 32.20 -23.36 9.15
C SER A 914 32.38 -22.10 10.00
N ASN A 915 31.46 -21.81 10.94
CA ASN A 915 31.64 -20.66 11.81
C ASN A 915 32.77 -20.86 12.82
N ASN A 916 32.95 -22.07 13.36
CA ASN A 916 34.04 -22.36 14.30
C ASN A 916 35.41 -22.18 13.64
N ASP A 917 35.60 -22.65 12.41
CA ASP A 917 36.84 -22.44 11.66
C ASP A 917 37.13 -20.94 11.46
N PHE A 918 36.12 -20.20 10.99
CA PHE A 918 36.23 -18.76 10.79
C PHE A 918 36.54 -18.03 12.10
N LEU A 919 35.79 -18.31 13.16
CA LEU A 919 35.95 -17.65 14.47
C LEU A 919 37.29 -17.99 15.11
N MET A 920 37.78 -19.23 15.03
CA MET A 920 39.09 -19.59 15.60
C MET A 920 40.21 -18.82 14.92
N ILE A 921 40.19 -18.73 13.58
CA ILE A 921 41.17 -17.95 12.81
C ILE A 921 41.02 -16.46 13.12
N ALA A 922 39.81 -15.92 13.05
CA ALA A 922 39.52 -14.49 13.22
C ALA A 922 39.84 -13.99 14.63
N MET A 923 39.50 -14.75 15.69
CA MET A 923 39.85 -14.43 17.08
C MET A 923 41.36 -14.45 17.27
N SER A 924 42.04 -15.48 16.75
CA SER A 924 43.50 -15.60 16.86
C SER A 924 44.21 -14.43 16.17
N PHE A 925 43.82 -14.12 14.93
CA PHE A 925 44.37 -13.03 14.14
C PHE A 925 44.06 -11.63 14.70
N SER A 926 42.89 -11.44 15.30
CA SER A 926 42.44 -10.14 15.86
C SER A 926 43.07 -9.81 17.21
N THR A 927 43.65 -10.79 17.91
CA THR A 927 44.23 -10.65 19.24
C THR A 927 45.74 -10.91 19.29
N GLY A 928 46.29 -11.67 18.34
CA GLY A 928 47.68 -12.13 18.44
C GLY A 928 47.85 -13.26 19.46
N LEU A 929 46.79 -14.03 19.73
CA LEU A 929 46.79 -15.21 20.60
C LEU A 929 46.44 -16.46 19.78
N ASP A 930 46.80 -17.64 20.25
CA ASP A 930 46.42 -18.92 19.63
C ASP A 930 45.30 -19.61 20.44
N TYR A 931 44.11 -19.69 19.83
CA TYR A 931 42.91 -20.25 20.43
C TYR A 931 42.71 -21.77 20.20
N ARG A 932 43.63 -22.48 19.53
CA ARG A 932 43.42 -23.90 19.21
C ARG A 932 43.18 -24.75 20.46
N ASP A 933 43.97 -24.54 21.49
CA ASP A 933 43.85 -25.23 22.77
C ASP A 933 42.56 -24.84 23.55
N PHE A 934 42.07 -23.60 23.38
CA PHE A 934 40.79 -23.16 23.91
C PHE A 934 39.63 -23.88 23.19
N TYR A 935 39.63 -23.91 21.85
CA TYR A 935 38.59 -24.61 21.08
C TYR A 935 38.57 -26.11 21.38
N GLN A 936 39.75 -26.73 21.54
CA GLN A 936 39.86 -28.13 21.97
C GLN A 936 39.30 -28.35 23.38
N MET A 937 39.53 -27.42 24.31
CA MET A 937 38.99 -27.48 25.68
C MET A 937 37.46 -27.35 25.68
N TRP A 938 36.90 -26.43 24.89
CA TRP A 938 35.47 -26.14 24.80
C TRP A 938 34.66 -27.07 23.85
N GLY A 939 35.27 -28.14 23.32
CA GLY A 939 34.59 -29.08 22.41
C GLY A 939 34.23 -28.49 21.03
N LEU A 940 34.77 -27.33 20.68
CA LEU A 940 34.43 -26.60 19.46
C LEU A 940 35.16 -27.21 18.25
N ALA A 941 34.41 -27.97 17.44
CA ALA A 941 34.96 -28.65 16.26
C ALA A 941 35.52 -27.66 15.24
N THR A 942 36.76 -27.92 14.79
CA THR A 942 37.48 -27.18 13.76
C THR A 942 38.27 -28.11 12.84
N SER A 943 38.44 -27.72 11.58
CA SER A 943 39.20 -28.45 10.57
C SER A 943 40.71 -28.35 10.80
N ASP A 944 41.45 -29.35 10.31
CA ASP A 944 42.91 -29.34 10.40
C ASP A 944 43.53 -28.24 9.52
N ALA A 945 42.83 -27.79 8.47
CA ALA A 945 43.22 -26.62 7.68
C ALA A 945 43.17 -25.35 8.52
N ALA A 946 42.10 -25.13 9.30
CA ALA A 946 41.99 -23.99 10.20
C ALA A 946 43.02 -24.03 11.34
N LYS A 947 43.26 -25.22 11.92
CA LYS A 947 44.32 -25.43 12.92
C LYS A 947 45.72 -25.15 12.35
N ALA A 948 45.99 -25.55 11.12
CA ALA A 948 47.26 -25.27 10.44
C ALA A 948 47.43 -23.77 10.13
N GLN A 949 46.36 -23.09 9.71
CA GLN A 949 46.36 -21.65 9.51
C GLN A 949 46.68 -20.89 10.80
N VAL A 950 46.04 -21.22 11.93
CA VAL A 950 46.36 -20.60 13.23
C VAL A 950 47.78 -20.93 13.69
N ALA A 951 48.24 -22.18 13.52
CA ALA A 951 49.60 -22.58 13.85
C ALA A 951 50.65 -21.73 13.11
N SER A 952 50.38 -21.36 11.86
CA SER A 952 51.30 -20.58 11.02
C SER A 952 51.57 -19.17 11.54
N PHE A 953 50.70 -18.62 12.41
CA PHE A 953 50.89 -17.31 13.02
C PHE A 953 51.96 -17.28 14.13
N ALA A 954 52.30 -18.43 14.70
CA ALA A 954 53.25 -18.57 15.82
C ALA A 954 52.93 -17.67 17.05
N TYR A 955 51.63 -17.46 17.32
CA TYR A 955 51.15 -16.68 18.47
C TYR A 955 51.22 -17.46 19.79
N PRO A 956 51.34 -16.79 20.95
CA PRO A 956 51.24 -17.42 22.26
C PRO A 956 49.87 -18.04 22.49
N ALA A 957 49.85 -19.27 23.00
CA ALA A 957 48.61 -20.01 23.28
C ALA A 957 47.82 -19.37 24.43
N VAL A 958 46.49 -19.33 24.26
CA VAL A 958 45.57 -19.01 25.36
C VAL A 958 45.67 -20.10 26.43
N PRO A 959 45.91 -19.77 27.72
CA PRO A 959 45.97 -20.77 28.77
C PRO A 959 44.68 -21.60 28.91
N LYS A 960 44.82 -22.89 29.24
CA LYS A 960 43.70 -23.78 29.59
C LYS A 960 43.14 -23.44 30.97
N ALA A 961 42.37 -22.36 31.00
CA ALA A 961 41.74 -21.84 32.21
C ALA A 961 40.32 -21.35 31.90
N ILE A 962 39.47 -21.41 32.90
CA ILE A 962 38.19 -20.72 32.93
C ILE A 962 38.32 -19.42 33.74
N TYR A 963 37.47 -18.44 33.47
CA TYR A 963 37.33 -17.22 34.23
C TYR A 963 36.00 -17.24 34.97
N VAL A 964 36.04 -17.25 36.30
CA VAL A 964 34.87 -17.44 37.16
C VAL A 964 34.20 -16.13 37.53
N TYR A 965 32.88 -16.16 37.67
CA TYR A 965 32.04 -15.02 38.02
C TYR A 965 30.75 -15.52 38.70
N ALA A 966 30.19 -14.76 39.64
CA ALA A 966 28.82 -15.01 40.09
C ALA A 966 27.83 -14.49 39.02
N PRO A 967 26.57 -14.98 39.01
CA PRO A 967 25.60 -14.59 37.97
C PRO A 967 25.39 -13.07 37.88
N GLY A 968 25.87 -12.48 36.77
CA GLY A 968 25.80 -11.05 36.48
C GLY A 968 27.07 -10.24 36.76
N ASP A 969 28.07 -10.78 37.46
CA ASP A 969 29.29 -10.04 37.87
C ASP A 969 30.09 -9.49 36.68
N TYR A 970 30.06 -10.19 35.54
CA TYR A 970 30.71 -9.79 34.29
C TYR A 970 30.24 -8.43 33.74
N CYS A 971 29.12 -7.90 34.24
CA CYS A 971 28.65 -6.56 33.91
C CYS A 971 29.16 -5.45 34.84
N PHE A 972 29.87 -5.79 35.93
CA PHE A 972 30.65 -4.82 36.70
C PHE A 972 32.05 -4.61 36.09
N GLY A 973 32.56 -5.62 35.37
CA GLY A 973 33.80 -5.59 34.61
C GLY A 973 34.25 -6.99 34.19
N LEU A 974 35.26 -7.07 33.32
CA LEU A 974 35.84 -8.34 32.86
C LEU A 974 37.08 -8.78 33.66
N ASP A 975 37.36 -8.12 34.80
CA ASP A 975 38.51 -8.43 35.64
C ASP A 975 38.30 -9.62 36.59
N LEU A 976 37.89 -10.74 35.99
CA LEU A 976 37.53 -11.98 36.65
C LEU A 976 38.74 -12.79 37.14
N GLN A 977 38.51 -13.68 38.11
CA GLN A 977 39.51 -14.64 38.58
C GLN A 977 39.63 -15.82 37.60
N SER A 978 40.85 -16.29 37.34
CA SER A 978 41.10 -17.48 36.50
C SER A 978 41.32 -18.74 37.34
N VAL A 979 40.82 -19.89 36.88
CA VAL A 979 41.10 -21.22 37.42
C VAL A 979 41.55 -22.16 36.30
N THR A 980 42.65 -22.88 36.51
CA THR A 980 43.19 -23.86 35.56
C THR A 980 42.21 -25.01 35.34
N VAL A 981 42.06 -25.44 34.10
CA VAL A 981 41.32 -26.67 33.74
C VAL A 981 42.33 -27.81 33.62
N ASP A 982 42.56 -28.50 34.73
CA ASP A 982 43.56 -29.55 34.92
C ASP A 982 42.94 -30.89 35.41
N GLY A 983 41.65 -30.89 35.75
CA GLY A 983 40.97 -32.02 36.38
C GLY A 983 41.18 -32.14 37.89
N GLU A 984 41.80 -31.15 38.54
CA GLU A 984 42.09 -31.13 39.98
C GLU A 984 41.36 -30.00 40.73
N GLN A 985 41.25 -28.80 40.14
CA GLN A 985 40.67 -27.64 40.85
C GLN A 985 39.17 -27.81 41.15
N ALA A 986 38.74 -27.36 42.33
CA ALA A 986 37.34 -27.24 42.72
C ALA A 986 36.74 -25.89 42.29
N TRP A 987 35.40 -25.79 42.31
CA TRP A 987 34.70 -24.54 42.05
C TRP A 987 35.05 -23.48 43.12
N PRO A 988 35.45 -22.25 42.74
CA PRO A 988 36.10 -21.30 43.66
C PRO A 988 35.19 -20.21 44.27
N LEU A 989 33.89 -20.17 43.95
CA LEU A 989 32.94 -19.11 44.36
C LEU A 989 31.81 -19.62 45.26
#